data_AF-A0AAD4DRC6-F1
#
_entry.id   AF-A0AAD4DRC6-F1
#
_cell.length_a   1.000
_cell.length_b   1.000
_cell.length_c   1.000
_cell.angle_alpha   90.00
_cell.angle_beta   90.00
_cell.angle_gamma   90.00
#
_symmetry.space_group_name_H-M   'P 1'
#
loop_
_entity.id
_entity.type
_entity.pdbx_description
1 polymer ?
#
loop_
_entity_poly.entity_id
_entity_poly.type
_entity_poly.pdbx_seq_one_letter_code
_entity_poly.pdbx_strand_id
1 'polypeptide(L)'
;MQAINNHSEDDDFYPNNQMDYQHDVDMGRTDSNGDPPSSGTASPAPQHNIDNIKVEYHPNSGRPTKVYHFEDYGHGPGAPPVVPEADPTPWQPFRTCIDFEVAELAHDAGLSHEQLDGLIHLIHRSRIELFTLKNCKDVRDTWDTASFKMTPFTKEEVIVPFRGVDQTFLLFHHSLWDWVTNLLQDPQVGPNFVFNAQRLSKFNGKKFVQFIHEPWTTNAIWEYQSKIPPDAKPLAFILYANKAKVSSYVTRCANLPIAIHNGEGLGGGRVVGWLPIVKEDKKHSGKPTFVNFKNVVWHASFMKILDCLVPLSRFGSSVKCWDDLIRVFYPIVLILSADYEEQAVMALIHGLMGKFPCPICLVPCDELSNTLKSSFGILEHTDVHRALSHDKLHFNDKRLFSDHNFQSIPHWRNLNHFDQVIPVSFSDGTKYEDISKLIVVAAHNVFDHDTDPEAYLLLCCIRNYVEFNMYASLEVHTEDTIKNGREALSKLTELMDKYIEDTAEISKKSWNFLKKHLSAHLFDDIEAKGVSQNYSTKPNKKMHGPLKDAYQDRTNSKNFAEQILRYNHDSLIVEYICNKQVAMSFTHIEAGSQGNPAFERFRIKLNDFLNCAFAANSIPDDRFNSLRISLVDWQVSTDYLRYTPMFHGSPHYDCIILQTDTGIIFGKLVLIFTCTVGDVQYPVTLVRPYDRLVGIFLHVKRKPRASAEFFSVHSIVQGCMIVEDVSRPDKFLIVDTIDTDMFLQMQDIRSQ
;
A
#
# COMPACT_ATOMS: atom_id res chain seq x y z
N MET A 1 18.05 -6.28 49.64
CA MET A 1 17.63 -6.23 51.06
C MET A 1 18.64 -5.34 51.76
N GLN A 2 18.22 -4.18 52.31
CA GLN A 2 19.08 -3.12 52.92
C GLN A 2 20.04 -2.42 51.90
N ALA A 3 20.08 -1.10 51.65
CA ALA A 3 19.85 0.13 52.46
C ALA A 3 20.91 0.25 53.59
N ILE A 4 21.57 1.37 53.89
CA ILE A 4 21.19 2.79 54.14
C ILE A 4 22.53 3.61 54.02
N ASN A 5 22.67 4.78 53.36
CA ASN A 5 22.10 6.14 53.50
C ASN A 5 22.92 7.10 54.41
N ASN A 6 22.74 8.43 54.21
CA ASN A 6 23.14 9.58 55.06
C ASN A 6 24.63 10.02 54.96
N HIS A 7 25.07 11.28 55.07
CA HIS A 7 24.58 12.69 55.16
C HIS A 7 25.88 13.55 55.35
N SER A 8 25.98 14.88 55.30
CA SER A 8 25.10 16.03 54.97
C SER A 8 25.97 17.31 54.77
N GLU A 9 25.37 18.39 54.24
CA GLU A 9 25.60 19.83 54.57
C GLU A 9 27.00 20.47 54.29
N ASP A 10 27.16 21.76 53.95
CA ASP A 10 26.21 22.89 53.86
C ASP A 10 26.71 24.08 52.97
N ASP A 11 25.87 25.13 52.91
CA ASP A 11 26.13 26.58 52.65
C ASP A 11 25.85 27.24 51.26
N ASP A 12 24.90 28.19 51.32
CA ASP A 12 24.44 29.16 50.30
C ASP A 12 25.29 30.46 50.25
N PHE A 13 25.18 31.26 49.18
CA PHE A 13 24.60 32.64 49.26
C PHE A 13 24.48 33.39 47.91
N TYR A 14 23.37 34.10 47.73
CA TYR A 14 23.18 35.22 46.77
C TYR A 14 23.61 36.55 47.40
N PRO A 15 23.80 37.63 46.61
CA PRO A 15 23.55 38.98 47.13
C PRO A 15 22.52 39.76 46.30
N ASN A 16 21.67 40.48 47.03
CA ASN A 16 20.69 41.45 46.54
C ASN A 16 21.07 42.83 47.14
N ASN A 17 20.82 43.97 46.47
CA ASN A 17 20.83 45.26 47.19
C ASN A 17 20.07 46.40 46.50
N GLN A 18 19.53 47.29 47.34
CA GLN A 18 18.86 48.57 47.03
C GLN A 18 19.54 49.69 47.88
N MET A 19 19.23 50.99 47.81
CA MET A 19 18.25 51.82 47.06
C MET A 19 19.00 53.05 46.49
N ASP A 20 18.32 54.05 45.89
CA ASP A 20 18.11 55.32 46.60
C ASP A 20 17.04 56.25 45.98
N TYR A 21 16.63 57.28 46.73
CA TYR A 21 15.47 58.16 46.52
C TYR A 21 15.79 59.55 45.94
N GLN A 22 14.78 60.20 45.32
CA GLN A 22 14.16 61.50 45.70
C GLN A 22 13.21 61.97 44.58
N HIS A 23 11.89 62.03 44.81
CA HIS A 23 11.10 63.16 45.38
C HIS A 23 10.97 64.39 44.47
N ASP A 24 9.75 64.58 43.95
CA ASP A 24 9.08 65.89 44.03
C ASP A 24 7.55 65.70 44.00
N VAL A 25 6.81 66.62 44.63
CA VAL A 25 5.36 66.57 44.85
C VAL A 25 4.75 67.90 44.46
N ASP A 26 3.71 67.89 43.62
CA ASP A 26 2.63 68.88 43.78
C ASP A 26 1.27 68.31 43.37
N MET A 27 0.22 68.78 44.03
CA MET A 27 -1.16 68.31 43.89
C MET A 27 -2.03 69.29 43.10
N GLY A 28 -3.03 68.72 42.41
CA GLY A 28 -4.35 69.35 42.41
C GLY A 28 -4.97 69.69 41.05
N ARG A 29 -5.83 68.79 40.57
CA ARG A 29 -7.24 69.14 40.36
C ARG A 29 -8.13 67.91 40.37
N THR A 30 -9.31 68.06 40.95
CA THR A 30 -10.19 66.94 41.30
C THR A 30 -11.35 66.75 40.32
N ASP A 31 -11.89 65.53 40.37
CA ASP A 31 -13.28 65.12 40.13
C ASP A 31 -13.79 64.83 38.70
N SER A 32 -13.93 63.52 38.49
CA SER A 32 -15.12 62.83 37.96
C SER A 32 -15.36 62.77 36.43
N ASN A 33 -15.15 61.58 35.85
CA ASN A 33 -16.24 60.67 35.42
C ASN A 33 -15.69 59.39 34.74
N GLY A 34 -16.26 58.22 35.03
CA GLY A 34 -16.20 57.01 34.18
C GLY A 34 -15.32 55.83 34.64
N ASP A 35 -15.94 54.89 35.36
CA ASP A 35 -15.84 53.40 35.37
C ASP A 35 -14.50 52.63 35.20
N PRO A 36 -14.37 51.44 35.83
CA PRO A 36 -13.08 50.76 36.03
C PRO A 36 -12.57 49.95 34.81
N PRO A 37 -11.24 49.72 34.70
CA PRO A 37 -10.64 49.01 33.58
C PRO A 37 -10.96 47.51 33.57
N SER A 38 -11.27 46.99 32.39
CA SER A 38 -11.58 45.58 32.14
C SER A 38 -10.42 44.65 32.48
N SER A 39 -10.72 43.58 33.21
CA SER A 39 -9.80 42.45 33.44
C SER A 39 -9.31 41.85 32.12
N GLY A 40 -8.00 41.83 31.90
CA GLY A 40 -7.40 41.14 30.76
C GLY A 40 -7.60 39.63 30.86
N THR A 41 -8.53 39.10 30.07
CA THR A 41 -8.69 37.66 29.88
C THR A 41 -7.46 37.10 29.17
N ALA A 42 -6.80 36.11 29.79
CA ALA A 42 -5.82 35.30 29.08
C ALA A 42 -6.49 34.64 27.87
N SER A 43 -5.87 34.75 26.69
CA SER A 43 -6.36 34.09 25.48
C SER A 43 -6.48 32.58 25.72
N PRO A 44 -7.58 31.93 25.32
CA PRO A 44 -7.68 30.48 25.38
C PRO A 44 -6.54 29.82 24.59
N ALA A 45 -6.02 28.70 25.10
CA ALA A 45 -5.16 27.84 24.28
C ALA A 45 -5.90 27.45 23.00
N PRO A 46 -5.20 27.33 21.84
CA PRO A 46 -5.86 27.03 20.57
C PRO A 46 -6.64 25.71 20.68
N GLN A 47 -7.96 25.83 20.60
CA GLN A 47 -8.88 24.72 20.78
C GLN A 47 -8.85 23.86 19.50
N HIS A 48 -8.08 22.78 19.53
CA HIS A 48 -7.99 21.86 18.40
C HIS A 48 -9.30 21.08 18.25
N ASN A 49 -9.84 21.08 17.03
CA ASN A 49 -10.98 20.22 16.68
C ASN A 49 -10.52 18.76 16.63
N ILE A 50 -11.45 17.83 16.88
CA ILE A 50 -11.22 16.41 16.64
C ILE A 50 -10.77 16.18 15.19
N ASP A 51 -9.95 15.15 15.00
CA ASP A 51 -9.38 14.75 13.72
C ASP A 51 -8.41 15.73 13.04
N ASN A 52 -8.15 16.92 13.61
CA ASN A 52 -7.09 17.82 13.14
C ASN A 52 -5.75 17.09 12.99
N ILE A 53 -5.05 17.33 11.88
CA ILE A 53 -3.78 16.69 11.53
C ILE A 53 -2.61 17.65 11.75
N LYS A 54 -1.73 17.32 12.70
CA LYS A 54 -0.43 17.97 12.90
C LYS A 54 0.59 17.35 11.95
N VAL A 55 1.27 18.19 11.18
CA VAL A 55 2.42 17.83 10.35
C VAL A 55 3.66 18.54 10.89
N GLU A 56 4.58 17.76 11.41
CA GLU A 56 5.90 18.19 11.85
C GLU A 56 6.92 17.85 10.76
N TYR A 57 7.46 18.86 10.08
CA TYR A 57 8.49 18.65 9.06
C TYR A 57 9.86 18.51 9.72
N HIS A 58 10.75 17.68 9.14
CA HIS A 58 12.13 17.54 9.60
C HIS A 58 12.85 18.91 9.67
N PRO A 59 13.70 19.21 10.67
CA PRO A 59 14.38 20.51 10.81
C PRO A 59 15.09 21.00 9.54
N ASN A 60 15.81 20.11 8.86
CA ASN A 60 16.46 20.31 7.54
C ASN A 60 15.48 20.64 6.37
N SER A 61 14.19 20.78 6.62
CA SER A 61 13.23 21.30 5.65
C SER A 61 13.08 22.83 5.70
N GLY A 62 13.47 23.46 6.81
CA GLY A 62 13.20 24.88 7.08
C GLY A 62 11.72 25.24 7.26
N ARG A 63 10.81 24.24 7.31
CA ARG A 63 9.36 24.46 7.41
C ARG A 63 8.88 24.38 8.86
N PRO A 64 8.05 25.33 9.34
CA PRO A 64 7.43 25.22 10.66
C PRO A 64 6.40 24.08 10.68
N THR A 65 6.20 23.49 11.86
CA THR A 65 5.07 22.60 12.13
C THR A 65 3.75 23.28 11.76
N LYS A 66 2.85 22.54 11.11
CA LYS A 66 1.50 23.02 10.76
C LYS A 66 0.45 22.09 11.34
N VAL A 67 -0.73 22.64 11.62
CA VAL A 67 -1.94 21.87 11.95
C VAL A 67 -2.99 22.21 10.91
N TYR A 68 -3.54 21.19 10.28
CA TYR A 68 -4.61 21.27 9.29
C TYR A 68 -5.91 20.78 9.93
N HIS A 69 -7.05 21.31 9.49
CA HIS A 69 -8.31 20.61 9.71
C HIS A 69 -8.35 19.33 8.86
N PHE A 70 -9.16 18.36 9.27
CA PHE A 70 -9.17 17.06 8.60
C PHE A 70 -9.53 17.18 7.11
N GLU A 71 -10.53 18.00 6.79
CA GLU A 71 -10.99 18.30 5.42
C GLU A 71 -9.94 19.03 4.55
N ASP A 72 -9.00 19.75 5.16
CA ASP A 72 -7.90 20.42 4.45
C ASP A 72 -6.67 19.51 4.26
N TYR A 73 -6.61 18.37 4.95
CA TYR A 73 -5.43 17.51 4.94
C TYR A 73 -5.37 16.68 3.66
N GLY A 74 -4.20 16.66 3.01
CA GLY A 74 -4.02 16.09 1.67
C GLY A 74 -4.35 17.07 0.53
N HIS A 75 -5.20 18.07 0.78
CA HIS A 75 -5.38 19.21 -0.11
C HIS A 75 -4.21 20.18 0.07
N GLY A 76 -3.17 20.00 -0.77
CA GLY A 76 -2.02 20.91 -0.79
C GLY A 76 -2.45 22.36 -0.97
N PRO A 77 -1.73 23.35 -0.37
CA PRO A 77 -2.10 24.75 -0.47
C PRO A 77 -2.22 25.15 -1.94
N GLY A 78 -3.42 25.57 -2.33
CA GLY A 78 -3.89 25.58 -3.72
C GLY A 78 -3.16 26.57 -4.64
N ALA A 79 -1.97 26.21 -5.09
CA ALA A 79 -1.64 26.42 -6.49
C ALA A 79 -2.48 25.42 -7.30
N PRO A 80 -3.36 25.85 -8.23
CA PRO A 80 -3.87 24.91 -9.22
C PRO A 80 -2.66 24.27 -9.91
N PRO A 81 -2.71 22.98 -10.26
CA PRO A 81 -1.61 22.37 -10.99
C PRO A 81 -1.32 23.23 -12.21
N VAL A 82 -0.08 23.68 -12.34
CA VAL A 82 0.38 24.35 -13.55
C VAL A 82 0.26 23.31 -14.64
N VAL A 83 -0.86 23.32 -15.35
CA VAL A 83 -1.08 22.45 -16.50
C VAL A 83 0.07 22.78 -17.45
N PRO A 84 1.02 21.84 -17.68
CA PRO A 84 2.13 22.12 -18.56
C PRO A 84 1.56 22.52 -19.92
N GLU A 85 2.14 23.53 -20.56
CA GLU A 85 1.69 23.96 -21.89
C GLU A 85 1.59 22.72 -22.78
N ALA A 86 0.41 22.51 -23.35
CA ALA A 86 0.10 21.33 -24.12
C ALA A 86 1.14 21.18 -25.24
N ASP A 87 1.84 20.04 -25.26
CA ASP A 87 2.60 19.65 -26.45
C ASP A 87 1.58 19.55 -27.59
N PRO A 88 1.71 20.35 -28.68
CA PRO A 88 0.78 20.27 -29.80
C PRO A 88 1.02 19.02 -30.65
N THR A 89 2.11 18.27 -30.39
CA THR A 89 2.60 17.14 -31.18
C THR A 89 3.21 16.03 -30.30
N PRO A 90 2.53 15.55 -29.25
CA PRO A 90 3.08 14.59 -28.27
C PRO A 90 3.50 13.28 -28.92
N TRP A 91 2.81 12.89 -30.01
CA TRP A 91 3.09 11.72 -30.84
C TRP A 91 4.43 11.78 -31.59
N GLN A 92 5.16 12.90 -31.61
CA GLN A 92 6.52 12.91 -32.15
C GLN A 92 7.38 11.84 -31.46
N PRO A 93 8.20 11.04 -32.19
CA PRO A 93 8.65 11.24 -33.57
C PRO A 93 7.74 10.64 -34.66
N PHE A 94 6.58 10.07 -34.32
CA PHE A 94 5.60 9.70 -35.33
C PHE A 94 5.17 10.95 -36.09
N ARG A 95 5.00 10.85 -37.41
CA ARG A 95 4.72 12.02 -38.25
C ARG A 95 3.33 12.59 -38.00
N THR A 96 2.40 11.74 -37.58
CA THR A 96 1.00 12.06 -37.30
C THR A 96 0.48 11.31 -36.07
N CYS A 97 -0.63 11.78 -35.49
CA CYS A 97 -1.28 11.09 -34.36
C CYS A 97 -1.76 9.68 -34.76
N ILE A 98 -2.30 9.53 -35.98
CA ILE A 98 -2.79 8.24 -36.48
C ILE A 98 -1.65 7.24 -36.77
N ASP A 99 -0.46 7.70 -37.12
CA ASP A 99 0.73 6.84 -37.19
C ASP A 99 1.07 6.26 -35.81
N PHE A 100 0.93 7.06 -34.75
CA PHE A 100 1.12 6.61 -33.36
C PHE A 100 -0.01 5.67 -32.90
N GLU A 101 -1.29 6.04 -33.05
CA GLU A 101 -2.44 5.22 -32.64
C GLU A 101 -2.44 3.82 -33.29
N VAL A 102 -2.06 3.74 -34.57
CA VAL A 102 -1.94 2.44 -35.28
C VAL A 102 -0.73 1.64 -34.77
N ALA A 103 0.37 2.30 -34.40
CA ALA A 103 1.54 1.64 -33.83
C ALA A 103 1.30 1.15 -32.39
N GLU A 104 0.61 1.94 -31.56
CA GLU A 104 0.10 1.59 -30.23
C GLU A 104 -0.82 0.38 -30.32
N LEU A 105 -1.89 0.44 -31.14
CA LEU A 105 -2.81 -0.68 -31.34
C LEU A 105 -2.08 -1.95 -31.85
N ALA A 106 -1.10 -1.79 -32.74
CA ALA A 106 -0.31 -2.91 -33.25
C ALA A 106 0.63 -3.51 -32.18
N HIS A 107 1.09 -2.72 -31.22
CA HIS A 107 1.91 -3.13 -30.07
C HIS A 107 1.07 -3.83 -28.99
N ASP A 108 -0.10 -3.29 -28.69
CA ASP A 108 -1.08 -3.82 -27.73
C ASP A 108 -1.75 -5.10 -28.23
N ALA A 109 -2.06 -5.19 -29.53
CA ALA A 109 -2.42 -6.46 -30.16
C ALA A 109 -1.19 -7.37 -30.37
N GLY A 110 0.01 -6.79 -30.48
CA GLY A 110 1.29 -7.46 -30.77
C GLY A 110 1.25 -8.26 -32.05
N LEU A 111 0.89 -7.58 -33.12
CA LEU A 111 0.87 -8.13 -34.46
C LEU A 111 2.28 -8.59 -34.86
N SER A 112 2.38 -9.77 -35.46
CA SER A 112 3.62 -10.21 -36.10
C SER A 112 4.03 -9.23 -37.21
N HIS A 113 5.29 -9.28 -37.67
CA HIS A 113 5.73 -8.44 -38.80
C HIS A 113 4.80 -8.56 -40.02
N GLU A 114 4.35 -9.77 -40.35
CA GLU A 114 3.46 -10.05 -41.49
C GLU A 114 2.04 -9.51 -41.24
N GLN A 115 1.53 -9.60 -40.01
CA GLN A 115 0.22 -9.06 -39.64
C GLN A 115 0.23 -7.52 -39.65
N LEU A 116 1.31 -6.90 -39.18
CA LEU A 116 1.47 -5.44 -39.20
C LEU A 116 1.67 -4.91 -40.62
N ASP A 117 2.49 -5.56 -41.45
CA ASP A 117 2.58 -5.21 -42.88
C ASP A 117 1.23 -5.38 -43.60
N GLY A 118 0.46 -6.42 -43.25
CA GLY A 118 -0.90 -6.63 -43.73
C GLY A 118 -1.87 -5.51 -43.32
N LEU A 119 -1.84 -5.09 -42.05
CA LEU A 119 -2.65 -3.99 -41.53
C LEU A 119 -2.29 -2.66 -42.22
N ILE A 120 -1.01 -2.34 -42.32
CA ILE A 120 -0.49 -1.15 -43.02
C ILE A 120 -0.97 -1.14 -44.48
N HIS A 121 -0.89 -2.27 -45.18
CA HIS A 121 -1.37 -2.39 -46.55
C HIS A 121 -2.90 -2.21 -46.67
N LEU A 122 -3.69 -2.69 -45.70
CA LEU A 122 -5.13 -2.45 -45.64
C LEU A 122 -5.48 -0.97 -45.40
N ILE A 123 -4.73 -0.27 -44.54
CA ILE A 123 -4.92 1.17 -44.28
C ILE A 123 -4.60 1.99 -45.53
N HIS A 124 -3.47 1.73 -46.19
CA HIS A 124 -3.11 2.39 -47.47
C HIS A 124 -4.14 2.13 -48.57
N ARG A 125 -4.64 0.88 -48.68
CA ARG A 125 -5.74 0.55 -49.61
C ARG A 125 -7.04 1.31 -49.30
N SER A 126 -7.26 1.64 -48.04
CA SER A 126 -8.42 2.41 -47.57
C SER A 126 -8.27 3.93 -47.74
N ARG A 127 -7.10 4.41 -48.18
CA ARG A 127 -6.80 5.83 -48.47
C ARG A 127 -7.03 6.79 -47.31
N ILE A 128 -6.58 6.42 -46.10
CA ILE A 128 -6.59 7.34 -44.96
C ILE A 128 -5.47 8.38 -45.18
N GLU A 129 -5.85 9.61 -45.55
CA GLU A 129 -4.91 10.65 -46.04
C GLU A 129 -3.82 11.07 -45.04
N LEU A 130 -4.05 10.85 -43.75
CA LEU A 130 -3.13 11.21 -42.67
C LEU A 130 -2.12 10.11 -42.30
N PHE A 131 -2.30 8.87 -42.77
CA PHE A 131 -1.43 7.75 -42.39
C PHE A 131 -0.19 7.64 -43.30
N THR A 132 1.01 7.60 -42.72
CA THR A 132 2.27 7.73 -43.46
C THR A 132 3.25 6.57 -43.28
N LEU A 133 3.08 5.71 -42.27
CA LEU A 133 3.91 4.54 -42.02
C LEU A 133 3.85 3.53 -43.19
N LYS A 134 5.01 3.12 -43.69
CA LYS A 134 5.12 2.34 -44.95
C LYS A 134 5.11 0.82 -44.77
N ASN A 135 5.63 0.33 -43.65
CA ASN A 135 5.80 -1.08 -43.32
C ASN A 135 6.26 -1.24 -41.86
N CYS A 136 6.31 -2.46 -41.38
CA CYS A 136 6.75 -2.84 -40.05
C CYS A 136 8.19 -2.40 -39.72
N LYS A 137 9.05 -2.13 -40.71
CA LYS A 137 10.37 -1.51 -40.46
C LYS A 137 10.24 -0.01 -40.16
N ASP A 138 9.43 0.72 -40.93
CA ASP A 138 9.16 2.16 -40.69
C ASP A 138 8.56 2.39 -39.29
N VAL A 139 7.70 1.47 -38.82
CA VAL A 139 7.20 1.46 -37.43
C VAL A 139 8.32 1.26 -36.41
N ARG A 140 9.21 0.28 -36.64
CA ARG A 140 10.35 -0.01 -35.75
C ARG A 140 11.38 1.12 -35.70
N ASP A 141 11.77 1.65 -36.87
CA ASP A 141 12.68 2.80 -36.98
C ASP A 141 12.10 4.04 -36.24
N THR A 142 10.76 4.18 -36.20
CA THR A 142 10.07 5.25 -35.46
C THR A 142 10.06 5.00 -33.95
N TRP A 143 9.79 3.76 -33.50
CA TRP A 143 9.95 3.37 -32.08
C TRP A 143 11.39 3.54 -31.58
N ASP A 144 12.38 3.11 -32.36
CA ASP A 144 13.80 3.30 -32.04
C ASP A 144 14.14 4.80 -31.93
N THR A 145 13.53 5.67 -32.74
CA THR A 145 13.66 7.13 -32.61
C THR A 145 12.93 7.66 -31.37
N ALA A 146 11.78 7.09 -31.03
CA ALA A 146 11.02 7.47 -29.85
C ALA A 146 11.71 7.02 -28.55
N SER A 147 12.55 5.99 -28.63
CA SER A 147 13.29 5.41 -27.50
C SER A 147 14.13 6.43 -26.73
N PHE A 148 14.65 7.46 -27.41
CA PHE A 148 15.41 8.56 -26.80
C PHE A 148 14.58 9.47 -25.87
N LYS A 149 13.24 9.38 -25.87
CA LYS A 149 12.38 10.05 -24.88
C LYS A 149 12.50 9.43 -23.48
N MET A 150 13.10 8.24 -23.36
CA MET A 150 13.26 7.49 -22.12
C MET A 150 14.69 6.97 -21.98
N THR A 151 15.12 6.66 -20.76
CA THR A 151 16.44 6.03 -20.52
C THR A 151 16.50 4.67 -21.20
N PRO A 152 17.42 4.38 -22.14
CA PRO A 152 17.49 3.09 -22.83
C PRO A 152 18.21 2.02 -21.98
N PHE A 153 17.97 0.73 -22.27
CA PHE A 153 18.67 -0.37 -21.59
C PHE A 153 20.13 -0.46 -22.06
N THR A 154 21.05 -0.42 -21.11
CA THR A 154 22.49 -0.68 -21.32
C THR A 154 22.76 -2.18 -21.23
N LYS A 155 23.55 -2.72 -22.16
CA LYS A 155 24.02 -4.11 -22.16
C LYS A 155 25.48 -4.15 -21.68
N GLU A 156 25.74 -4.88 -20.61
CA GLU A 156 27.07 -5.08 -20.05
C GLU A 156 27.44 -6.57 -19.90
N GLU A 157 28.75 -6.82 -19.86
CA GLU A 157 29.31 -8.14 -19.60
C GLU A 157 29.78 -8.25 -18.15
N VAL A 158 29.22 -9.21 -17.41
CA VAL A 158 29.62 -9.57 -16.05
C VAL A 158 30.50 -10.80 -16.14
N ILE A 159 31.81 -10.60 -15.92
CA ILE A 159 32.81 -11.67 -15.98
C ILE A 159 33.08 -12.17 -14.56
N VAL A 160 32.89 -13.47 -14.33
CA VAL A 160 33.14 -14.10 -13.03
C VAL A 160 34.02 -15.35 -13.19
N PRO A 161 35.17 -15.44 -12.51
CA PRO A 161 36.03 -16.62 -12.58
C PRO A 161 35.38 -17.82 -11.88
N PHE A 162 35.29 -18.95 -12.59
CA PHE A 162 34.90 -20.23 -12.00
C PHE A 162 35.96 -21.29 -12.29
N ARG A 163 36.60 -21.80 -11.23
CA ARG A 163 37.61 -22.88 -11.31
C ARG A 163 38.79 -22.56 -12.27
N GLY A 164 39.19 -21.29 -12.33
CA GLY A 164 40.28 -20.82 -13.20
C GLY A 164 39.87 -20.55 -14.66
N VAL A 165 38.56 -20.55 -14.97
CA VAL A 165 38.03 -20.16 -16.28
C VAL A 165 37.00 -19.04 -16.07
N ASP A 166 37.20 -17.91 -16.74
CA ASP A 166 36.27 -16.79 -16.71
C ASP A 166 34.95 -17.16 -17.41
N GLN A 167 33.84 -16.93 -16.73
CA GLN A 167 32.49 -17.11 -17.24
C GLN A 167 31.88 -15.74 -17.49
N THR A 168 31.52 -15.45 -18.74
CA THR A 168 30.90 -14.20 -19.14
C THR A 168 29.38 -14.32 -19.16
N PHE A 169 28.71 -13.39 -18.51
CA PHE A 169 27.26 -13.27 -18.45
C PHE A 169 26.80 -11.94 -19.01
N LEU A 170 25.67 -11.92 -19.70
CA LEU A 170 25.05 -10.68 -20.19
C LEU A 170 24.09 -10.13 -19.15
N LEU A 171 24.34 -8.90 -18.70
CA LEU A 171 23.46 -8.08 -17.89
C LEU A 171 22.82 -7.01 -18.79
N PHE A 172 21.51 -6.81 -18.65
CA PHE A 172 20.82 -5.67 -19.25
C PHE A 172 20.27 -4.83 -18.10
N HIS A 173 20.54 -3.53 -18.08
CA HIS A 173 20.15 -2.65 -16.97
C HIS A 173 19.93 -1.19 -17.39
N HIS A 174 19.22 -0.43 -16.56
CA HIS A 174 19.14 1.03 -16.66
C HIS A 174 19.89 1.67 -15.50
N SER A 175 20.44 2.86 -15.76
CA SER A 175 20.87 3.78 -14.71
C SER A 175 19.68 4.15 -13.81
N LEU A 176 19.73 3.71 -12.54
CA LEU A 176 18.75 4.07 -11.52
C LEU A 176 18.66 5.58 -11.33
N TRP A 177 19.79 6.27 -11.51
CA TRP A 177 19.85 7.72 -11.42
C TRP A 177 19.13 8.41 -12.58
N ASP A 178 19.42 8.02 -13.82
CA ASP A 178 18.81 8.68 -15.00
C ASP A 178 17.30 8.38 -15.09
N TRP A 179 16.88 7.20 -14.62
CA TRP A 179 15.45 6.91 -14.45
C TRP A 179 14.76 7.85 -13.45
N VAL A 180 15.34 8.05 -12.25
CA VAL A 180 14.70 8.90 -11.23
C VAL A 180 14.81 10.40 -11.55
N THR A 181 15.87 10.85 -12.23
CA THR A 181 15.99 12.26 -12.66
C THR A 181 14.96 12.62 -13.73
N ASN A 182 14.62 11.69 -14.63
CA ASN A 182 13.49 11.89 -15.56
C ASN A 182 12.17 12.11 -14.79
N LEU A 183 11.88 11.33 -13.74
CA LEU A 183 10.69 11.55 -12.90
C LEU A 183 10.74 12.88 -12.13
N LEU A 184 11.92 13.29 -11.65
CA LEU A 184 12.13 14.58 -10.99
C LEU A 184 12.01 15.77 -11.94
N GLN A 185 12.12 15.56 -13.25
CA GLN A 185 12.00 16.59 -14.30
C GLN A 185 10.62 16.61 -14.95
N ASP A 186 9.86 15.51 -14.87
CA ASP A 186 8.55 15.41 -15.51
C ASP A 186 7.50 16.28 -14.80
N PRO A 187 6.77 17.17 -15.50
CA PRO A 187 5.82 18.10 -14.91
C PRO A 187 4.49 17.46 -14.47
N GLN A 188 4.23 16.19 -14.82
CA GLN A 188 3.03 15.48 -14.42
C GLN A 188 3.27 14.64 -13.17
N VAL A 189 4.40 13.94 -13.11
CA VAL A 189 4.80 13.15 -11.93
C VAL A 189 5.36 14.07 -10.84
N GLY A 190 6.20 15.03 -11.23
CA GLY A 190 6.93 15.96 -10.38
C GLY A 190 6.13 16.57 -9.22
N PRO A 191 4.98 17.24 -9.47
CA PRO A 191 4.18 17.89 -8.42
C PRO A 191 3.76 16.98 -7.24
N ASN A 192 3.81 15.65 -7.41
CA ASN A 192 3.43 14.67 -6.39
C ASN A 192 4.60 14.27 -5.46
N PHE A 193 5.84 14.71 -5.71
CA PHE A 193 7.00 14.33 -4.91
C PHE A 193 7.00 14.97 -3.51
N VAL A 194 7.22 14.13 -2.49
CA VAL A 194 7.46 14.57 -1.11
C VAL A 194 8.92 14.34 -0.73
N PHE A 195 9.68 15.44 -0.67
CA PHE A 195 11.14 15.41 -0.51
C PHE A 195 11.67 15.41 0.93
N ASN A 196 10.90 15.88 1.90
CA ASN A 196 11.36 15.99 3.29
C ASN A 196 10.59 14.99 4.16
N ALA A 197 11.29 14.39 5.12
CA ALA A 197 10.69 13.56 6.14
C ALA A 197 9.69 14.37 6.98
N GLN A 198 8.63 13.71 7.42
CA GLN A 198 7.53 14.28 8.18
C GLN A 198 7.18 13.36 9.35
N ARG A 199 6.62 13.92 10.41
CA ARG A 199 5.88 13.19 11.44
C ARG A 199 4.46 13.69 11.43
N LEU A 200 3.51 12.75 11.31
CA LEU A 200 2.09 13.03 11.24
C LEU A 200 1.44 12.67 12.57
N SER A 201 0.47 13.46 13.03
CA SER A 201 -0.28 13.12 14.23
C SER A 201 -1.72 13.61 14.14
N LYS A 202 -2.68 12.79 14.59
CA LYS A 202 -4.11 13.08 14.55
C LYS A 202 -4.62 13.43 15.95
N PHE A 203 -5.43 14.48 16.09
CA PHE A 203 -6.00 14.87 17.39
C PHE A 203 -7.23 14.02 17.74
N ASN A 204 -7.15 13.23 18.82
CA ASN A 204 -8.23 12.34 19.25
C ASN A 204 -9.21 12.98 20.26
N GLY A 205 -9.29 14.32 20.30
CA GLY A 205 -10.04 15.07 21.30
C GLY A 205 -9.33 15.25 22.65
N LYS A 206 -8.22 14.53 22.91
CA LYS A 206 -7.40 14.66 24.14
C LYS A 206 -5.94 15.01 23.84
N LYS A 207 -5.30 14.28 22.92
CA LYS A 207 -3.92 14.47 22.50
C LYS A 207 -3.77 14.25 20.99
N PHE A 208 -2.67 14.76 20.44
CA PHE A 208 -2.20 14.28 19.15
C PHE A 208 -1.59 12.89 19.33
N VAL A 209 -2.00 11.93 18.50
CA VAL A 209 -1.44 10.57 18.42
C VAL A 209 -0.66 10.45 17.12
N GLN A 210 0.62 10.05 17.19
CA GLN A 210 1.45 9.90 15.99
C GLN A 210 0.95 8.73 15.13
N PHE A 211 1.03 8.91 13.81
CA PHE A 211 0.73 7.86 12.85
C PHE A 211 1.73 7.81 11.68
N ILE A 212 1.85 6.64 11.08
CA ILE A 212 2.74 6.30 9.97
C ILE A 212 1.87 5.81 8.81
N HIS A 213 2.17 6.28 7.61
CA HIS A 213 1.47 5.89 6.38
C HIS A 213 2.52 5.68 5.25
N GLU A 214 2.88 6.79 4.60
CA GLU A 214 3.78 6.85 3.45
C GLU A 214 5.27 6.77 3.86
N PRO A 215 6.19 6.35 2.96
CA PRO A 215 7.61 6.18 3.31
C PRO A 215 8.33 7.43 3.82
N TRP A 216 7.88 8.64 3.48
CA TRP A 216 8.43 9.89 4.04
C TRP A 216 7.99 10.17 5.49
N THR A 217 7.10 9.37 6.06
CA THR A 217 6.55 9.54 7.42
C THR A 217 7.30 8.73 8.49
N THR A 218 8.38 8.05 8.11
CA THR A 218 8.98 6.94 8.87
C THR A 218 10.25 7.33 9.62
N ASN A 219 10.66 6.49 10.56
CA ASN A 219 11.88 6.74 11.34
C ASN A 219 13.16 6.66 10.48
N ALA A 220 13.28 5.72 9.54
CA ALA A 220 14.53 5.54 8.80
C ALA A 220 14.86 6.71 7.87
N ILE A 221 13.86 7.30 7.20
CA ILE A 221 14.08 8.46 6.33
C ILE A 221 14.30 9.74 7.14
N TRP A 222 13.70 9.86 8.33
CA TRP A 222 13.98 10.95 9.28
C TRP A 222 15.43 10.86 9.79
N GLU A 223 15.86 9.69 10.26
CA GLU A 223 17.25 9.41 10.65
C GLU A 223 18.23 9.68 9.50
N TYR A 224 17.88 9.32 8.27
CA TYR A 224 18.74 9.54 7.11
C TYR A 224 18.81 11.02 6.72
N GLN A 225 17.68 11.75 6.75
CA GLN A 225 17.69 13.20 6.51
C GLN A 225 18.49 13.96 7.58
N SER A 226 18.58 13.46 8.81
CA SER A 226 19.46 13.98 9.86
C SER A 226 20.97 13.76 9.60
N LYS A 227 21.34 12.83 8.71
CA LYS A 227 22.74 12.45 8.41
C LYS A 227 23.31 13.10 7.14
N ILE A 228 22.46 13.66 6.29
CA ILE A 228 22.85 14.39 5.07
C ILE A 228 22.90 15.91 5.32
N PRO A 229 23.52 16.72 4.44
CA PRO A 229 23.60 18.17 4.61
C PRO A 229 22.22 18.84 4.76
N PRO A 230 22.07 19.93 5.55
CA PRO A 230 20.76 20.52 5.84
C PRO A 230 19.92 20.90 4.62
N ASP A 231 20.52 21.48 3.58
CA ASP A 231 19.78 21.88 2.38
C ASP A 231 19.44 20.71 1.44
N ALA A 232 20.07 19.54 1.65
CA ALA A 232 19.87 18.36 0.83
C ALA A 232 18.55 17.63 1.14
N LYS A 233 18.16 16.73 0.23
CA LYS A 233 16.92 15.95 0.30
C LYS A 233 17.20 14.45 0.13
N PRO A 234 16.60 13.57 0.96
CA PRO A 234 16.68 12.13 0.75
C PRO A 234 15.91 11.73 -0.51
N LEU A 235 16.51 10.88 -1.34
CA LEU A 235 15.86 10.27 -2.51
C LEU A 235 15.82 8.75 -2.32
N ALA A 236 14.67 8.24 -1.90
CA ALA A 236 14.51 6.88 -1.43
C ALA A 236 14.05 5.93 -2.55
N PHE A 237 14.77 4.82 -2.70
CA PHE A 237 14.49 3.74 -3.63
C PHE A 237 13.89 2.54 -2.91
N ILE A 238 12.88 1.94 -3.54
CA ILE A 238 12.34 0.62 -3.21
C ILE A 238 12.81 -0.31 -4.32
N LEU A 239 13.62 -1.31 -3.98
CA LEU A 239 14.11 -2.31 -4.93
C LEU A 239 13.43 -3.65 -4.66
N TYR A 240 12.97 -4.30 -5.73
CA TYR A 240 12.38 -5.62 -5.68
C TYR A 240 13.11 -6.61 -6.59
N ALA A 241 13.33 -7.84 -6.11
CA ALA A 241 13.89 -8.93 -6.89
C ALA A 241 12.96 -10.15 -6.89
N ASN A 242 12.86 -10.82 -8.03
CA ASN A 242 12.16 -12.10 -8.16
C ASN A 242 12.76 -12.96 -9.28
N LYS A 243 13.02 -14.21 -8.95
CA LYS A 243 13.57 -15.25 -9.83
C LYS A 243 12.47 -16.13 -10.41
N ALA A 244 11.55 -15.50 -11.14
CA ALA A 244 10.67 -16.23 -12.05
C ALA A 244 11.48 -16.86 -13.22
N LYS A 245 10.80 -17.47 -14.20
CA LYS A 245 11.39 -17.77 -15.53
C LYS A 245 12.00 -16.54 -16.23
N VAL A 246 11.67 -15.36 -15.72
CA VAL A 246 11.98 -14.01 -16.18
C VAL A 246 12.55 -13.26 -14.96
N SER A 247 13.86 -13.39 -14.69
CA SER A 247 14.49 -12.80 -13.50
C SER A 247 14.69 -11.30 -13.68
N SER A 248 13.88 -10.50 -13.00
CA SER A 248 13.79 -9.05 -13.19
C SER A 248 13.87 -8.31 -11.86
N TYR A 249 14.64 -7.22 -11.86
CA TYR A 249 14.63 -6.21 -10.81
C TYR A 249 13.63 -5.11 -11.14
N VAL A 250 12.84 -4.73 -10.14
CA VAL A 250 11.89 -3.62 -10.24
C VAL A 250 12.30 -2.54 -9.24
N THR A 251 12.31 -1.29 -9.69
CA THR A 251 12.53 -0.11 -8.83
C THR A 251 11.22 0.67 -8.64
N ARG A 252 11.08 1.38 -7.51
CA ARG A 252 10.11 2.47 -7.29
C ARG A 252 10.77 3.59 -6.50
N CYS A 253 10.20 4.79 -6.59
CA CYS A 253 10.62 5.93 -5.79
C CYS A 253 9.69 6.10 -4.59
N ALA A 254 10.22 5.95 -3.39
CA ALA A 254 9.49 6.09 -2.11
C ALA A 254 9.13 7.55 -1.76
N ASN A 255 9.61 8.53 -2.53
CA ASN A 255 9.19 9.93 -2.42
C ASN A 255 7.89 10.24 -3.20
N LEU A 256 7.33 9.26 -3.92
CA LEU A 256 6.00 9.35 -4.55
C LEU A 256 4.97 8.57 -3.72
N PRO A 257 3.71 9.03 -3.66
CA PRO A 257 2.63 8.32 -2.97
C PRO A 257 2.46 6.86 -3.39
N ILE A 258 2.03 6.00 -2.46
CA ILE A 258 1.75 4.57 -2.71
C ILE A 258 0.87 4.36 -3.95
N ALA A 259 -0.19 5.15 -4.09
CA ALA A 259 -1.11 5.08 -5.22
C ALA A 259 -0.44 5.33 -6.59
N ILE A 260 0.64 6.12 -6.63
CA ILE A 260 1.40 6.41 -7.84
C ILE A 260 2.48 5.35 -8.03
N HIS A 261 3.30 5.07 -7.01
CA HIS A 261 4.47 4.20 -7.18
C HIS A 261 4.11 2.70 -7.33
N ASN A 262 2.96 2.26 -6.80
CA ASN A 262 2.39 0.92 -7.05
C ASN A 262 1.46 0.89 -8.28
N GLY A 263 1.19 2.03 -8.90
CA GLY A 263 0.41 2.15 -10.12
C GLY A 263 1.16 1.68 -11.38
N GLU A 264 0.44 1.66 -12.49
CA GLU A 264 0.96 1.32 -13.83
C GLU A 264 1.46 2.55 -14.60
N GLY A 265 1.25 3.75 -14.07
CA GLY A 265 1.59 5.03 -14.70
C GLY A 265 3.07 5.44 -14.60
N LEU A 266 3.46 6.60 -15.16
CA LEU A 266 4.85 7.08 -15.29
C LEU A 266 5.67 6.97 -13.99
N GLY A 267 5.11 7.40 -12.85
CA GLY A 267 5.74 7.31 -11.52
C GLY A 267 5.72 5.92 -10.87
N GLY A 268 5.12 4.93 -11.53
CA GLY A 268 5.01 3.54 -11.12
C GLY A 268 6.31 2.74 -11.22
N GLY A 269 6.24 1.47 -10.82
CA GLY A 269 7.42 0.60 -10.77
C GLY A 269 7.97 0.21 -12.14
N ARG A 270 9.30 0.28 -12.32
CA ARG A 270 9.97 -0.01 -13.61
C ARG A 270 11.00 -1.12 -13.50
N VAL A 271 11.13 -1.92 -14.56
CA VAL A 271 12.19 -2.94 -14.65
C VAL A 271 13.52 -2.24 -14.92
N VAL A 272 14.50 -2.43 -14.05
CA VAL A 272 15.80 -1.73 -14.11
C VAL A 272 17.00 -2.65 -14.30
N GLY A 273 16.78 -3.96 -14.19
CA GLY A 273 17.83 -4.94 -14.35
C GLY A 273 17.28 -6.31 -14.71
N TRP A 274 17.90 -6.95 -15.68
CA TRP A 274 17.64 -8.33 -16.03
C TRP A 274 18.82 -9.20 -15.59
N LEU A 275 18.61 -9.97 -14.53
CA LEU A 275 19.70 -10.76 -13.95
C LEU A 275 20.11 -11.91 -14.88
N PRO A 276 21.41 -12.17 -15.04
CA PRO A 276 21.87 -13.35 -15.76
C PRO A 276 21.49 -14.63 -15.01
N ILE A 277 20.75 -15.50 -15.68
CA ILE A 277 20.40 -16.83 -15.15
C ILE A 277 21.56 -17.79 -15.43
N VAL A 278 22.32 -18.12 -14.39
CA VAL A 278 23.34 -19.17 -14.45
C VAL A 278 22.66 -20.52 -14.69
N LYS A 279 22.89 -21.12 -15.87
CA LYS A 279 22.33 -22.43 -16.23
C LYS A 279 22.88 -23.51 -15.31
N GLU A 280 22.00 -24.37 -14.80
CA GLU A 280 22.39 -25.53 -13.99
C GLU A 280 23.24 -26.52 -14.81
N ASP A 281 24.44 -26.83 -14.34
CA ASP A 281 25.27 -27.92 -14.85
C ASP A 281 25.07 -29.16 -13.98
N LYS A 282 24.60 -30.27 -14.58
CA LYS A 282 24.43 -31.57 -13.88
C LYS A 282 25.68 -32.06 -13.14
N LYS A 283 26.88 -31.65 -13.57
CA LYS A 283 28.17 -31.99 -12.93
C LYS A 283 28.45 -31.18 -11.66
N HIS A 284 27.84 -30.00 -11.52
CA HIS A 284 28.15 -29.03 -10.47
C HIS A 284 26.94 -28.59 -9.62
N SER A 285 25.72 -28.84 -10.08
CA SER A 285 24.47 -28.61 -9.34
C SER A 285 24.49 -29.28 -7.96
N GLY A 286 23.87 -28.63 -6.97
CA GLY A 286 23.88 -29.05 -5.57
C GLY A 286 25.21 -28.90 -4.82
N LYS A 287 26.33 -28.53 -5.47
CA LYS A 287 27.63 -28.37 -4.78
C LYS A 287 27.78 -26.95 -4.21
N PRO A 288 28.27 -26.77 -2.96
CA PRO A 288 28.46 -25.44 -2.37
C PRO A 288 29.31 -24.50 -3.22
N THR A 289 30.37 -25.01 -3.88
CA THR A 289 31.20 -24.21 -4.80
C THR A 289 30.43 -23.63 -5.99
N PHE A 290 29.38 -24.30 -6.47
CA PHE A 290 28.54 -23.81 -7.56
C PHE A 290 27.43 -22.87 -7.06
N VAL A 291 26.90 -23.11 -5.86
CA VAL A 291 25.97 -22.16 -5.20
C VAL A 291 26.68 -20.83 -4.94
N ASN A 292 27.87 -20.86 -4.34
CA ASN A 292 28.68 -19.65 -4.10
C ASN A 292 28.98 -18.92 -5.42
N PHE A 293 29.31 -19.64 -6.49
CA PHE A 293 29.51 -19.03 -7.83
C PHE A 293 28.25 -18.33 -8.34
N LYS A 294 27.06 -18.95 -8.22
CA LYS A 294 25.79 -18.30 -8.58
C LYS A 294 25.54 -17.03 -7.77
N ASN A 295 25.85 -17.05 -6.48
CA ASN A 295 25.74 -15.87 -5.61
C ASN A 295 26.73 -14.77 -6.04
N VAL A 296 27.97 -15.10 -6.39
CA VAL A 296 28.94 -14.12 -6.91
C VAL A 296 28.47 -13.50 -8.22
N VAL A 297 27.90 -14.27 -9.15
CA VAL A 297 27.30 -13.73 -10.39
C VAL A 297 26.14 -12.79 -10.09
N TRP A 298 25.26 -13.15 -9.15
CA TRP A 298 24.15 -12.30 -8.71
C TRP A 298 24.66 -10.98 -8.10
N HIS A 299 25.62 -11.03 -7.18
CA HIS A 299 26.16 -9.85 -6.49
C HIS A 299 26.97 -8.95 -7.42
N ALA A 300 27.81 -9.53 -8.31
CA ALA A 300 28.52 -8.75 -9.33
C ALA A 300 27.55 -8.05 -10.29
N SER A 301 26.43 -8.70 -10.64
CA SER A 301 25.39 -8.09 -11.48
C SER A 301 24.60 -7.00 -10.73
N PHE A 302 24.30 -7.20 -9.46
CA PHE A 302 23.58 -6.22 -8.64
C PHE A 302 24.43 -4.97 -8.35
N MET A 303 25.73 -5.16 -8.07
CA MET A 303 26.68 -4.06 -7.94
C MET A 303 26.73 -3.18 -9.19
N LYS A 304 26.64 -3.77 -10.39
CA LYS A 304 26.58 -3.00 -11.65
C LYS A 304 25.34 -2.12 -11.78
N ILE A 305 24.17 -2.61 -11.32
CA ILE A 305 22.92 -1.81 -11.30
C ILE A 305 23.04 -0.65 -10.29
N LEU A 306 23.67 -0.90 -9.15
CA LEU A 306 23.84 0.11 -8.08
C LEU A 306 25.02 1.06 -8.28
N ASP A 307 25.94 0.78 -9.21
CA ASP A 307 27.24 1.48 -9.35
C ASP A 307 27.06 3.00 -9.50
N CYS A 308 26.04 3.41 -10.25
CA CYS A 308 25.67 4.83 -10.41
C CYS A 308 25.30 5.52 -9.09
N LEU A 309 24.71 4.81 -8.12
CA LEU A 309 24.28 5.37 -6.83
C LEU A 309 25.41 5.41 -5.79
N VAL A 310 26.49 4.63 -5.96
CA VAL A 310 27.60 4.56 -4.99
C VAL A 310 28.30 5.91 -4.74
N PRO A 311 28.71 6.70 -5.75
CA PRO A 311 29.27 8.03 -5.50
C PRO A 311 28.20 9.02 -5.02
N LEU A 312 26.98 8.93 -5.57
CA LEU A 312 25.88 9.85 -5.29
C LEU A 312 25.40 9.75 -3.84
N SER A 313 25.34 8.56 -3.26
CA SER A 313 25.00 8.35 -1.84
C SER A 313 26.00 8.97 -0.87
N ARG A 314 27.23 9.26 -1.31
CA ARG A 314 28.31 9.87 -0.50
C ARG A 314 28.39 11.39 -0.68
N PHE A 315 28.25 11.87 -1.91
CA PHE A 315 28.49 13.27 -2.28
C PHE A 315 27.23 14.06 -2.64
N GLY A 316 26.09 13.38 -2.80
CA GLY A 316 24.87 13.94 -3.35
C GLY A 316 25.00 14.28 -4.84
N SER A 317 23.92 14.77 -5.43
CA SER A 317 23.95 15.39 -6.76
C SER A 317 22.82 16.41 -6.93
N SER A 318 23.10 17.48 -7.68
CA SER A 318 22.15 18.55 -7.98
C SER A 318 21.30 18.20 -9.21
N VAL A 319 19.99 18.18 -9.05
CA VAL A 319 19.02 17.94 -10.13
C VAL A 319 18.13 19.17 -10.26
N LYS A 320 17.99 19.69 -11.48
CA LYS A 320 16.95 20.67 -11.81
C LYS A 320 15.62 19.91 -11.95
N CYS A 321 14.62 20.29 -11.15
CA CYS A 321 13.32 19.62 -11.12
C CYS A 321 12.30 20.23 -12.09
N TRP A 322 11.09 19.64 -12.14
CA TRP A 322 9.94 20.09 -12.92
C TRP A 322 9.51 21.55 -12.68
N ASP A 323 9.80 22.10 -11.51
CA ASP A 323 9.46 23.47 -11.09
C ASP A 323 10.64 24.45 -11.29
N ASP A 324 11.55 24.10 -12.19
CA ASP A 324 12.82 24.78 -12.48
C ASP A 324 13.81 24.92 -11.31
N LEU A 325 13.45 24.50 -10.09
CA LEU A 325 14.31 24.59 -8.92
C LEU A 325 15.37 23.49 -8.91
N ILE A 326 16.61 23.88 -8.64
CA ILE A 326 17.72 22.95 -8.44
C ILE A 326 17.74 22.47 -6.99
N ARG A 327 17.73 21.15 -6.78
CA ARG A 327 17.77 20.51 -5.47
C ARG A 327 18.93 19.52 -5.40
N VAL A 328 19.59 19.44 -4.23
CA VAL A 328 20.63 18.44 -3.98
C VAL A 328 20.00 17.21 -3.36
N PHE A 329 20.14 16.07 -4.01
CA PHE A 329 19.59 14.78 -3.59
C PHE A 329 20.67 13.81 -3.15
N TYR A 330 20.38 13.03 -2.11
CA TYR A 330 21.19 11.92 -1.63
C TYR A 330 20.39 10.62 -1.76
N PRO A 331 20.78 9.70 -2.66
CA PRO A 331 20.04 8.46 -2.87
C PRO A 331 20.29 7.43 -1.75
N ILE A 332 19.21 6.75 -1.35
CA ILE A 332 19.23 5.63 -0.39
C ILE A 332 18.34 4.49 -0.89
N VAL A 333 18.79 3.24 -0.75
CA VAL A 333 17.91 2.06 -0.87
C VAL A 333 17.20 1.89 0.47
N LEU A 334 15.96 2.37 0.56
CA LEU A 334 15.17 2.35 1.80
C LEU A 334 14.55 0.96 2.05
N ILE A 335 14.11 0.30 0.97
CA ILE A 335 13.46 -1.00 0.99
C ILE A 335 14.13 -1.91 -0.03
N LEU A 336 14.46 -3.12 0.40
CA LEU A 336 14.81 -4.25 -0.45
C LEU A 336 13.80 -5.38 -0.18
N SER A 337 12.93 -5.65 -1.15
CA SER A 337 11.87 -6.66 -1.06
C SER A 337 12.17 -7.82 -2.00
N ALA A 338 12.03 -9.04 -1.51
CA ALA A 338 12.16 -10.27 -2.30
C ALA A 338 11.55 -11.43 -1.52
N ASP A 339 11.35 -12.58 -2.19
CA ASP A 339 11.04 -13.81 -1.47
C ASP A 339 12.27 -14.34 -0.69
N TYR A 340 12.07 -15.32 0.19
CA TYR A 340 13.14 -15.79 1.06
C TYR A 340 14.35 -16.42 0.34
N GLU A 341 14.17 -17.08 -0.82
CA GLU A 341 15.32 -17.63 -1.54
C GLU A 341 16.21 -16.50 -2.07
N GLU A 342 15.60 -15.42 -2.55
CA GLU A 342 16.32 -14.23 -2.98
C GLU A 342 16.90 -13.43 -1.80
N GLN A 343 16.17 -13.27 -0.69
CA GLN A 343 16.69 -12.63 0.54
C GLN A 343 17.91 -13.38 1.08
N ALA A 344 17.94 -14.71 0.97
CA ALA A 344 19.09 -15.50 1.38
C ALA A 344 20.33 -15.23 0.52
N VAL A 345 20.16 -15.00 -0.79
CA VAL A 345 21.24 -14.57 -1.69
C VAL A 345 21.70 -13.15 -1.35
N MET A 346 20.76 -12.21 -1.15
CA MET A 346 21.03 -10.81 -0.78
C MET A 346 21.85 -10.69 0.51
N ALA A 347 21.42 -11.38 1.57
CA ALA A 347 22.04 -11.41 2.89
C ALA A 347 23.29 -12.32 2.98
N LEU A 348 23.66 -13.03 1.89
CA LEU A 348 24.76 -14.01 1.84
C LEU A 348 24.66 -15.13 2.90
N ILE A 349 23.44 -15.51 3.29
CA ILE A 349 23.20 -16.59 4.25
C ILE A 349 23.00 -17.96 3.55
N HIS A 350 23.23 -19.05 4.27
CA HIS A 350 23.06 -20.42 3.77
C HIS A 350 21.59 -20.90 3.70
N GLY A 351 20.63 -19.97 3.63
CA GLY A 351 19.21 -20.28 3.69
C GLY A 351 18.83 -21.06 4.96
N LEU A 352 17.81 -21.93 4.87
CA LEU A 352 17.34 -22.76 6.00
C LEU A 352 18.39 -23.74 6.57
N MET A 353 19.51 -23.95 5.88
CA MET A 353 20.61 -24.78 6.38
C MET A 353 21.68 -23.98 7.13
N GLY A 354 21.50 -22.66 7.27
CA GLY A 354 22.34 -21.81 8.11
C GLY A 354 22.06 -22.02 9.61
N LYS A 355 23.08 -21.80 10.44
CA LYS A 355 22.90 -21.73 11.91
C LYS A 355 22.05 -20.53 12.35
N PHE A 356 22.08 -19.47 11.55
CA PHE A 356 21.31 -18.24 11.71
C PHE A 356 20.61 -17.98 10.36
N PRO A 357 19.39 -18.50 10.15
CA PRO A 357 18.74 -18.49 8.83
C PRO A 357 17.84 -17.26 8.60
N CYS A 358 17.69 -16.36 9.58
CA CYS A 358 17.00 -15.11 9.37
C CYS A 358 17.91 -14.12 8.60
N PRO A 359 17.41 -13.47 7.53
CA PRO A 359 18.19 -12.49 6.78
C PRO A 359 18.15 -11.08 7.39
N ILE A 360 17.40 -10.89 8.50
CA ILE A 360 17.22 -9.60 9.19
C ILE A 360 17.94 -9.59 10.57
N CYS A 361 17.94 -10.70 11.32
CA CYS A 361 18.58 -10.81 12.63
C CYS A 361 19.36 -12.12 12.84
N LEU A 362 20.07 -12.21 13.97
CA LEU A 362 20.94 -13.35 14.31
C LEU A 362 20.24 -14.36 15.26
N VAL A 363 19.00 -14.72 14.98
CA VAL A 363 18.30 -15.79 15.71
C VAL A 363 18.88 -17.18 15.34
N PRO A 364 19.16 -18.06 16.32
CA PRO A 364 19.54 -19.45 16.05
C PRO A 364 18.43 -20.23 15.29
N CYS A 365 18.83 -21.18 14.45
CA CYS A 365 17.91 -22.02 13.66
C CYS A 365 16.99 -22.90 14.54
N ASP A 366 17.43 -23.23 15.75
CA ASP A 366 16.70 -23.93 16.80
C ASP A 366 15.77 -23.04 17.64
N GLU A 367 15.85 -21.71 17.49
CA GLU A 367 15.02 -20.73 18.22
C GLU A 367 14.01 -19.94 17.34
N LEU A 368 13.80 -20.33 16.07
CA LEU A 368 12.88 -19.64 15.14
C LEU A 368 11.41 -19.66 15.61
N SER A 369 11.01 -20.60 16.47
CA SER A 369 9.68 -20.60 17.08
C SER A 369 9.49 -19.44 18.06
N ASN A 370 10.57 -18.86 18.59
CA ASN A 370 10.53 -17.78 19.55
C ASN A 370 10.55 -16.41 18.86
N THR A 371 9.36 -15.97 18.46
CA THR A 371 9.07 -14.65 17.88
C THR A 371 9.25 -13.48 18.86
N LEU A 372 9.41 -13.74 20.16
CA LEU A 372 9.69 -12.73 21.18
C LEU A 372 11.20 -12.45 21.35
N LYS A 373 12.07 -13.33 20.83
CA LYS A 373 13.53 -13.15 20.81
C LYS A 373 14.03 -12.68 19.44
N SER A 374 13.76 -11.42 19.09
CA SER A 374 14.60 -10.72 18.11
C SER A 374 15.92 -10.31 18.79
N SER A 375 16.97 -11.11 18.59
CA SER A 375 18.28 -10.83 19.18
C SER A 375 18.97 -9.63 18.50
N PHE A 376 19.05 -8.54 19.28
CA PHE A 376 19.79 -7.29 19.04
C PHE A 376 19.25 -6.29 18.01
N GLY A 377 19.35 -5.01 18.40
CA GLY A 377 19.24 -3.89 17.48
C GLY A 377 20.53 -3.67 16.70
N ILE A 378 20.39 -3.03 15.53
CA ILE A 378 21.44 -2.43 14.71
C ILE A 378 22.72 -3.30 14.59
N LEU A 379 22.77 -4.15 13.56
CA LEU A 379 24.06 -4.58 13.01
C LEU A 379 24.78 -3.35 12.44
N GLU A 380 25.61 -2.69 13.27
CA GLU A 380 26.42 -1.56 12.86
C GLU A 380 27.23 -1.92 11.61
N HIS A 381 27.24 -1.00 10.64
CA HIS A 381 27.92 -1.14 9.35
C HIS A 381 27.32 -2.17 8.34
N THR A 382 26.04 -2.57 8.47
CA THR A 382 25.37 -3.38 7.43
C THR A 382 24.05 -2.77 6.92
N ASP A 383 24.09 -2.17 5.74
CA ASP A 383 22.91 -1.51 5.16
C ASP A 383 21.90 -2.50 4.56
N VAL A 384 22.36 -3.65 4.05
CA VAL A 384 21.48 -4.65 3.40
C VAL A 384 20.46 -5.24 4.36
N HIS A 385 20.84 -5.55 5.60
CA HIS A 385 19.93 -6.11 6.61
C HIS A 385 18.91 -5.08 7.09
N ARG A 386 19.24 -3.78 7.07
CA ARG A 386 18.27 -2.70 7.34
C ARG A 386 17.28 -2.52 6.17
N ALA A 387 17.71 -2.67 4.92
CA ALA A 387 16.83 -2.53 3.76
C ALA A 387 15.90 -3.74 3.55
N LEU A 388 16.38 -4.96 3.82
CA LEU A 388 15.60 -6.20 3.72
C LEU A 388 14.32 -6.15 4.55
N SER A 389 13.18 -6.50 3.95
CA SER A 389 11.86 -6.29 4.55
C SER A 389 11.00 -7.57 4.57
N HIS A 390 10.08 -7.65 5.53
CA HIS A 390 9.17 -8.79 5.71
C HIS A 390 8.25 -9.03 4.49
N ASP A 391 8.39 -10.17 3.81
CA ASP A 391 7.50 -10.56 2.72
C ASP A 391 6.22 -11.24 3.22
N LYS A 392 5.21 -10.39 3.44
CA LYS A 392 3.87 -10.78 3.89
C LYS A 392 3.16 -11.78 2.96
N LEU A 393 3.41 -11.75 1.64
CA LEU A 393 2.60 -12.52 0.69
C LEU A 393 2.93 -14.01 0.73
N HIS A 394 4.18 -14.38 0.95
CA HIS A 394 4.60 -15.77 1.04
C HIS A 394 4.42 -16.37 2.44
N PHE A 395 3.90 -15.62 3.41
CA PHE A 395 3.54 -16.15 4.74
C PHE A 395 2.42 -17.19 4.66
N ASN A 396 1.37 -16.92 3.87
CA ASN A 396 0.16 -17.76 3.74
C ASN A 396 0.35 -18.97 2.81
N ASP A 397 0.62 -20.18 3.33
CA ASP A 397 0.61 -21.42 2.53
C ASP A 397 0.23 -22.70 3.34
N LYS A 398 -0.76 -23.45 2.80
CA LYS A 398 -1.19 -24.85 3.07
C LYS A 398 -1.91 -25.30 4.38
N ARG A 399 -3.15 -25.78 4.14
CA ARG A 399 -3.89 -26.98 4.63
C ARG A 399 -5.16 -26.82 5.51
N LEU A 400 -6.24 -27.41 4.95
CA LEU A 400 -7.30 -28.27 5.55
C LEU A 400 -8.71 -27.69 5.88
N PHE A 401 -9.66 -28.65 5.93
CA PHE A 401 -11.05 -28.64 6.45
C PHE A 401 -12.24 -28.48 5.46
N SER A 402 -13.42 -28.89 5.96
CA SER A 402 -14.59 -29.42 5.24
C SER A 402 -15.30 -28.47 4.27
N ASP A 403 -15.52 -28.94 3.03
CA ASP A 403 -16.09 -28.15 1.92
C ASP A 403 -17.53 -27.65 2.19
N HIS A 404 -18.36 -28.42 2.90
CA HIS A 404 -19.80 -28.09 3.06
C HIS A 404 -20.07 -26.81 3.84
N ASN A 405 -19.22 -26.46 4.81
CA ASN A 405 -19.40 -25.24 5.59
C ASN A 405 -18.89 -23.99 4.84
N PHE A 406 -17.98 -24.14 3.86
CA PHE A 406 -17.56 -23.02 3.02
C PHE A 406 -18.63 -22.64 1.99
N GLN A 407 -19.36 -23.63 1.45
CA GLN A 407 -20.49 -23.41 0.52
C GLN A 407 -21.65 -22.60 1.12
N SER A 408 -21.84 -22.60 2.44
CA SER A 408 -22.92 -21.88 3.11
C SER A 408 -22.58 -20.41 3.41
N ILE A 409 -21.33 -19.99 3.16
CA ILE A 409 -20.86 -18.63 3.44
C ILE A 409 -21.37 -17.69 2.33
N PRO A 410 -22.05 -16.57 2.67
CA PRO A 410 -22.60 -15.67 1.66
C PRO A 410 -21.51 -14.98 0.84
N HIS A 411 -21.81 -14.67 -0.42
CA HIS A 411 -20.90 -13.96 -1.31
C HIS A 411 -20.65 -12.52 -0.83
N TRP A 412 -19.44 -12.24 -0.35
CA TRP A 412 -19.01 -10.89 0.03
C TRP A 412 -18.23 -10.18 -1.08
N ARG A 413 -18.08 -8.86 -0.99
CA ARG A 413 -17.22 -8.12 -1.93
C ARG A 413 -15.75 -8.35 -1.60
N ASN A 414 -14.90 -8.36 -2.64
CA ASN A 414 -13.44 -8.48 -2.52
C ASN A 414 -12.96 -9.71 -1.71
N LEU A 415 -13.78 -10.77 -1.65
CA LEU A 415 -13.52 -12.02 -0.94
C LEU A 415 -13.86 -13.19 -1.88
N ASN A 416 -12.97 -14.17 -1.99
CA ASN A 416 -13.24 -15.36 -2.81
C ASN A 416 -14.34 -16.24 -2.16
N HIS A 417 -15.31 -16.69 -2.96
CA HIS A 417 -16.23 -17.77 -2.58
C HIS A 417 -15.61 -19.12 -2.90
N PHE A 418 -15.80 -20.11 -2.03
CA PHE A 418 -15.19 -21.44 -2.16
C PHE A 418 -16.24 -22.54 -2.10
N ASP A 419 -16.50 -23.18 -3.24
CA ASP A 419 -17.37 -24.36 -3.28
C ASP A 419 -16.66 -25.60 -2.72
N GLN A 420 -15.32 -25.64 -2.82
CA GLN A 420 -14.45 -26.66 -2.22
C GLN A 420 -13.10 -26.03 -1.83
N VAL A 421 -12.56 -26.41 -0.68
CA VAL A 421 -11.28 -25.95 -0.12
C VAL A 421 -10.29 -27.11 0.01
N ILE A 422 -10.75 -28.34 0.28
CA ILE A 422 -9.89 -29.52 0.42
C ILE A 422 -9.03 -29.82 -0.83
N PRO A 423 -9.55 -29.76 -2.08
CA PRO A 423 -8.76 -30.09 -3.27
C PRO A 423 -7.88 -28.93 -3.78
N VAL A 424 -7.86 -27.77 -3.11
CA VAL A 424 -7.09 -26.58 -3.51
C VAL A 424 -5.59 -26.81 -3.27
N SER A 425 -4.97 -27.51 -4.23
CA SER A 425 -3.55 -27.91 -4.23
C SER A 425 -2.63 -26.89 -4.91
N PHE A 426 -3.20 -26.00 -5.73
CA PHE A 426 -2.51 -24.91 -6.42
C PHE A 426 -3.39 -23.65 -6.42
N SER A 427 -3.15 -22.74 -5.48
CA SER A 427 -3.76 -21.40 -5.45
C SER A 427 -2.73 -20.32 -5.16
N ASP A 428 -3.08 -19.08 -5.49
CA ASP A 428 -2.31 -17.90 -5.09
C ASP A 428 -2.43 -17.59 -3.58
N GLY A 429 -1.55 -16.72 -3.09
CA GLY A 429 -1.51 -16.33 -1.67
C GLY A 429 -2.73 -15.53 -1.20
N THR A 430 -3.48 -14.90 -2.11
CA THR A 430 -4.71 -14.17 -1.77
C THR A 430 -5.83 -15.15 -1.43
N LYS A 431 -5.97 -16.24 -2.18
CA LYS A 431 -6.93 -17.32 -1.84
C LYS A 431 -6.62 -17.98 -0.50
N TYR A 432 -5.35 -18.21 -0.17
CA TYR A 432 -4.99 -18.73 1.16
C TYR A 432 -5.26 -17.71 2.29
N GLU A 433 -5.09 -16.42 2.04
CA GLU A 433 -5.48 -15.36 2.98
C GLU A 433 -7.00 -15.37 3.23
N ASP A 434 -7.81 -15.44 2.18
CA ASP A 434 -9.28 -15.53 2.29
C ASP A 434 -9.75 -16.81 3.00
N ILE A 435 -9.14 -17.96 2.68
CA ILE A 435 -9.38 -19.21 3.41
C ILE A 435 -9.04 -19.03 4.90
N SER A 436 -7.93 -18.35 5.25
CA SER A 436 -7.57 -18.13 6.65
C SER A 436 -8.57 -17.26 7.41
N LYS A 437 -9.21 -16.27 6.75
CA LYS A 437 -10.29 -15.48 7.34
C LYS A 437 -11.55 -16.32 7.57
N LEU A 438 -11.88 -17.18 6.61
CA LEU A 438 -13.13 -17.95 6.59
C LEU A 438 -13.07 -19.26 7.38
N ILE A 439 -11.91 -19.88 7.58
CA ILE A 439 -11.77 -21.17 8.26
C ILE A 439 -12.26 -21.14 9.71
N VAL A 440 -12.11 -20.00 10.40
CA VAL A 440 -12.65 -19.80 11.76
C VAL A 440 -14.17 -19.87 11.72
N VAL A 441 -14.80 -19.19 10.75
CA VAL A 441 -16.26 -19.21 10.51
C VAL A 441 -16.73 -20.61 10.12
N ALA A 442 -15.99 -21.31 9.26
CA ALA A 442 -16.36 -22.63 8.76
C ALA A 442 -16.20 -23.76 9.79
N ALA A 443 -15.37 -23.58 10.84
CA ALA A 443 -15.04 -24.64 11.79
C ALA A 443 -15.44 -24.35 13.26
N HIS A 444 -15.88 -23.15 13.63
CA HIS A 444 -16.24 -22.78 15.02
C HIS A 444 -17.29 -23.69 15.70
N ASN A 445 -18.08 -24.41 14.91
CA ASN A 445 -19.15 -25.31 15.36
C ASN A 445 -18.85 -26.80 15.09
N VAL A 446 -17.66 -27.10 14.54
CA VAL A 446 -17.18 -28.47 14.29
C VAL A 446 -16.37 -28.99 15.47
N PHE A 447 -15.63 -28.10 16.15
CA PHE A 447 -14.79 -28.43 17.30
C PHE A 447 -15.28 -27.65 18.53
N ASP A 448 -15.78 -28.36 19.54
CA ASP A 448 -16.14 -27.77 20.83
C ASP A 448 -14.97 -27.90 21.82
N HIS A 449 -14.89 -26.97 22.78
CA HIS A 449 -13.83 -26.95 23.78
C HIS A 449 -13.82 -28.22 24.64
N ASP A 450 -15.00 -28.77 24.95
CA ASP A 450 -15.14 -29.88 25.90
C ASP A 450 -14.99 -31.26 25.21
N THR A 451 -15.14 -31.33 23.89
CA THR A 451 -15.00 -32.58 23.11
C THR A 451 -13.69 -32.67 22.33
N ASP A 452 -13.17 -31.56 21.82
CA ASP A 452 -12.02 -31.51 20.92
C ASP A 452 -11.03 -30.39 21.33
N PRO A 453 -10.50 -30.40 22.57
CA PRO A 453 -9.75 -29.28 23.15
C PRO A 453 -8.52 -28.87 22.33
N GLU A 454 -7.80 -29.82 21.72
CA GLU A 454 -6.64 -29.52 20.87
C GLU A 454 -7.05 -28.85 19.55
N ALA A 455 -8.17 -29.29 18.95
CA ALA A 455 -8.69 -28.70 17.72
C ALA A 455 -9.29 -27.31 17.97
N TYR A 456 -9.97 -27.13 19.11
CA TYR A 456 -10.44 -25.83 19.58
C TYR A 456 -9.27 -24.87 19.87
N LEU A 457 -8.18 -25.35 20.46
CA LEU A 457 -6.95 -24.57 20.66
C LEU A 457 -6.30 -24.18 19.33
N LEU A 458 -6.29 -25.07 18.32
CA LEU A 458 -5.85 -24.73 16.97
C LEU A 458 -6.73 -23.65 16.32
N LEU A 459 -8.06 -23.69 16.50
CA LEU A 459 -8.93 -22.60 16.06
C LEU A 459 -8.61 -21.27 16.77
N CYS A 460 -8.29 -21.32 18.07
CA CYS A 460 -7.84 -20.13 18.80
C CYS A 460 -6.52 -19.57 18.23
N CYS A 461 -5.56 -20.43 17.88
CA CYS A 461 -4.33 -20.03 17.20
C CYS A 461 -4.62 -19.37 15.84
N ILE A 462 -5.45 -19.99 15.00
CA ILE A 462 -5.81 -19.44 13.69
C ILE A 462 -6.55 -18.12 13.83
N ARG A 463 -7.47 -17.99 14.79
CA ARG A 463 -8.18 -16.75 15.07
C ARG A 463 -7.22 -15.61 15.43
N ASN A 464 -6.29 -15.83 16.35
CA ASN A 464 -5.31 -14.81 16.73
C ASN A 464 -4.31 -14.51 15.61
N TYR A 465 -4.01 -15.50 14.74
CA TYR A 465 -3.24 -15.25 13.52
C TYR A 465 -3.96 -14.30 12.56
N VAL A 466 -5.27 -14.48 12.36
CA VAL A 466 -6.06 -13.58 11.51
C VAL A 466 -6.14 -12.18 12.12
N GLU A 467 -6.33 -12.05 13.44
CA GLU A 467 -6.31 -10.75 14.13
C GLU A 467 -4.95 -10.04 14.00
N PHE A 468 -3.84 -10.77 14.16
CA PHE A 468 -2.49 -10.27 13.86
C PHE A 468 -2.36 -9.83 12.40
N ASN A 469 -2.86 -10.62 11.43
CA ASN A 469 -2.83 -10.26 10.01
C ASN A 469 -3.72 -9.05 9.70
N MET A 470 -4.81 -8.79 10.45
CA MET A 470 -5.59 -7.56 10.29
C MET A 470 -4.74 -6.34 10.70
N TYR A 471 -4.09 -6.36 11.86
CA TYR A 471 -3.15 -5.30 12.23
C TYR A 471 -2.03 -5.15 11.19
N ALA A 472 -1.45 -6.26 10.70
CA ALA A 472 -0.45 -6.25 9.63
C ALA A 472 -0.93 -5.64 8.29
N SER A 473 -2.23 -5.44 8.12
CA SER A 473 -2.88 -5.01 6.88
C SER A 473 -3.33 -3.55 6.89
N LEU A 474 -3.18 -2.82 8.00
CA LEU A 474 -3.59 -1.43 8.08
C LEU A 474 -2.81 -0.56 7.08
N GLU A 475 -3.52 0.41 6.50
CA GLU A 475 -2.94 1.38 5.56
C GLU A 475 -2.39 2.61 6.29
N VAL A 476 -2.86 2.86 7.52
CA VAL A 476 -2.25 3.81 8.47
C VAL A 476 -2.06 3.13 9.83
N HIS A 477 -0.92 3.38 10.45
CA HIS A 477 -0.54 2.81 11.73
C HIS A 477 -0.31 3.90 12.77
N THR A 478 -1.16 3.96 13.80
CA THR A 478 -0.89 4.72 15.04
C THR A 478 0.01 3.94 15.99
N GLU A 479 0.64 4.63 16.94
CA GLU A 479 1.32 4.03 18.11
C GLU A 479 0.47 2.92 18.76
N ASP A 480 -0.82 3.17 18.96
CA ASP A 480 -1.75 2.23 19.58
C ASP A 480 -1.99 0.98 18.69
N THR A 481 -2.17 1.14 17.37
CA THR A 481 -2.34 -0.02 16.46
C THR A 481 -1.07 -0.85 16.32
N ILE A 482 0.12 -0.24 16.37
CA ILE A 482 1.41 -0.95 16.36
C ILE A 482 1.54 -1.75 17.65
N LYS A 483 1.25 -1.14 18.80
CA LYS A 483 1.24 -1.81 20.11
C LYS A 483 0.27 -2.99 20.13
N ASN A 484 -0.99 -2.78 19.73
CA ASN A 484 -2.01 -3.82 19.68
C ASN A 484 -1.63 -4.96 18.71
N GLY A 485 -0.97 -4.64 17.60
CA GLY A 485 -0.44 -5.62 16.66
C GLY A 485 0.71 -6.47 17.24
N ARG A 486 1.62 -5.86 17.99
CA ARG A 486 2.68 -6.56 18.74
C ARG A 486 2.08 -7.44 19.87
N GLU A 487 1.05 -6.96 20.57
CA GLU A 487 0.29 -7.75 21.56
C GLU A 487 -0.42 -8.95 20.93
N ALA A 488 -1.05 -8.77 19.77
CA ALA A 488 -1.66 -9.86 19.00
C ALA A 488 -0.63 -10.91 18.56
N LEU A 489 0.59 -10.50 18.20
CA LEU A 489 1.69 -11.41 17.90
C LEU A 489 2.18 -12.18 19.14
N SER A 490 2.30 -11.52 20.31
CA SER A 490 2.65 -12.19 21.57
C SER A 490 1.63 -13.27 21.91
N LYS A 491 0.34 -12.91 21.90
CA LYS A 491 -0.77 -13.82 22.20
C LYS A 491 -0.87 -14.98 21.20
N LEU A 492 -0.62 -14.74 19.91
CA LEU A 492 -0.48 -15.81 18.92
C LEU A 492 0.68 -16.74 19.26
N THR A 493 1.82 -16.19 19.70
CA THR A 493 3.01 -16.97 20.08
C THR A 493 2.70 -17.86 21.28
N GLU A 494 2.13 -17.30 22.35
CA GLU A 494 1.71 -18.01 23.57
C GLU A 494 0.72 -19.15 23.27
N LEU A 495 -0.31 -18.89 22.44
CA LEU A 495 -1.28 -19.91 22.04
C LEU A 495 -0.65 -21.02 21.19
N MET A 496 0.23 -20.66 20.26
CA MET A 496 0.96 -21.62 19.44
C MET A 496 1.90 -22.49 20.27
N ASP A 497 2.58 -21.91 21.25
CA ASP A 497 3.53 -22.64 22.11
C ASP A 497 2.77 -23.60 23.03
N LYS A 498 1.63 -23.17 23.62
CA LYS A 498 0.70 -24.08 24.31
C LYS A 498 0.19 -25.20 23.38
N TYR A 499 -0.20 -24.89 22.15
CA TYR A 499 -0.66 -25.91 21.19
C TYR A 499 0.44 -26.92 20.83
N ILE A 500 1.70 -26.50 20.77
CA ILE A 500 2.86 -27.39 20.55
C ILE A 500 3.06 -28.32 21.75
N GLU A 501 2.93 -27.81 22.97
CA GLU A 501 3.01 -28.60 24.21
C GLU A 501 1.87 -29.63 24.30
N ASP A 502 0.61 -29.17 24.19
CA ASP A 502 -0.59 -30.01 24.29
C ASP A 502 -0.65 -31.09 23.20
N THR A 503 -0.08 -30.84 22.01
CA THR A 503 -0.09 -31.80 20.88
C THR A 503 1.22 -32.57 20.67
N ALA A 504 2.21 -32.46 21.54
CA ALA A 504 3.54 -33.06 21.35
C ALA A 504 3.52 -34.58 21.07
N GLU A 505 2.65 -35.33 21.75
CA GLU A 505 2.48 -36.79 21.58
C GLU A 505 1.63 -37.15 20.34
N ILE A 506 0.77 -36.23 19.88
CA ILE A 506 -0.20 -36.45 18.80
C ILE A 506 0.38 -36.03 17.44
N SER A 507 1.18 -34.95 17.42
CA SER A 507 1.60 -34.26 16.21
C SER A 507 3.11 -34.16 16.10
N LYS A 508 3.69 -34.86 15.12
CA LYS A 508 5.12 -34.76 14.79
C LYS A 508 5.48 -33.54 13.93
N LYS A 509 4.58 -32.56 13.81
CA LYS A 509 4.79 -31.36 12.99
C LYS A 509 5.66 -30.35 13.76
N SER A 510 6.85 -30.07 13.25
CA SER A 510 7.64 -28.93 13.72
C SER A 510 6.94 -27.61 13.37
N TRP A 511 6.75 -26.77 14.37
CA TRP A 511 6.31 -25.37 14.23
C TRP A 511 7.48 -24.37 14.36
N ASN A 512 8.71 -24.88 14.50
CA ASN A 512 9.94 -24.10 14.41
C ASN A 512 10.31 -23.89 12.94
N PHE A 513 9.78 -22.84 12.32
CA PHE A 513 10.05 -22.49 10.91
C PHE A 513 10.16 -20.98 10.70
N LEU A 514 11.03 -20.58 9.76
CA LEU A 514 11.43 -19.19 9.58
C LEU A 514 10.27 -18.22 9.27
N LYS A 515 9.24 -18.65 8.53
CA LYS A 515 8.08 -17.78 8.26
C LYS A 515 7.38 -17.33 9.56
N LYS A 516 7.31 -18.17 10.61
CA LYS A 516 6.83 -17.77 11.95
C LYS A 516 7.75 -16.67 12.49
N HIS A 517 9.05 -16.92 12.56
CA HIS A 517 10.02 -15.95 13.08
C HIS A 517 9.95 -14.57 12.40
N LEU A 518 9.85 -14.53 11.06
CA LEU A 518 9.87 -13.26 10.31
C LEU A 518 8.76 -12.30 10.70
N SER A 519 7.65 -12.74 11.31
CA SER A 519 6.60 -11.84 11.80
C SER A 519 7.08 -10.93 12.95
N ALA A 520 8.12 -11.31 13.69
CA ALA A 520 8.72 -10.49 14.74
C ALA A 520 9.21 -9.14 14.23
N HIS A 521 9.71 -9.08 13.00
CA HIS A 521 10.24 -7.88 12.37
C HIS A 521 9.18 -6.99 11.71
N LEU A 522 7.92 -7.45 11.59
CA LEU A 522 6.90 -6.76 10.81
C LEU A 522 6.64 -5.32 11.31
N PHE A 523 6.48 -5.15 12.62
CA PHE A 523 6.18 -3.84 13.20
C PHE A 523 7.41 -2.94 13.29
N ASP A 524 8.60 -3.53 13.42
CA ASP A 524 9.88 -2.79 13.31
C ASP A 524 10.03 -2.23 11.88
N ASP A 525 9.70 -3.03 10.85
CA ASP A 525 9.65 -2.61 9.46
C ASP A 525 8.60 -1.52 9.22
N ILE A 526 7.42 -1.59 9.84
CA ILE A 526 6.39 -0.54 9.74
C ILE A 526 6.92 0.79 10.28
N GLU A 527 7.54 0.79 11.46
CA GLU A 527 8.10 2.00 12.08
C GLU A 527 9.30 2.57 11.29
N ALA A 528 10.11 1.70 10.68
CA ALA A 528 11.27 2.09 9.90
C ALA A 528 10.93 2.53 8.46
N LYS A 529 9.99 1.86 7.79
CA LYS A 529 9.82 1.87 6.31
C LYS A 529 8.41 2.18 5.83
N GLY A 530 7.43 2.30 6.72
CA GLY A 530 6.04 2.63 6.40
C GLY A 530 5.17 1.37 6.24
N VAL A 531 3.92 1.53 5.81
CA VAL A 531 2.97 0.41 5.81
C VAL A 531 3.38 -0.73 4.87
N SER A 532 2.88 -1.95 5.15
CA SER A 532 3.31 -3.18 4.44
C SER A 532 3.05 -3.17 2.94
N GLN A 533 2.22 -2.26 2.41
CA GLN A 533 2.03 -2.05 0.97
C GLN A 533 3.31 -1.58 0.24
N ASN A 534 4.22 -0.90 0.93
CA ASN A 534 5.48 -0.41 0.36
C ASN A 534 6.46 -1.54 0.00
N TYR A 535 6.43 -2.65 0.75
CA TYR A 535 7.35 -3.77 0.60
C TYR A 535 6.69 -5.13 0.34
N SER A 536 5.35 -5.19 0.29
CA SER A 536 4.62 -6.39 -0.14
C SER A 536 4.99 -6.79 -1.57
N THR A 537 5.10 -8.09 -1.81
CA THR A 537 5.36 -8.62 -3.16
C THR A 537 4.08 -8.71 -4.03
N LYS A 538 2.90 -8.37 -3.48
CA LYS A 538 1.61 -8.37 -4.20
C LYS A 538 1.62 -7.48 -5.47
N PRO A 539 2.02 -6.19 -5.43
CA PRO A 539 2.01 -5.34 -6.62
C PRO A 539 2.96 -5.84 -7.72
N ASN A 540 4.12 -6.40 -7.31
CA ASN A 540 5.10 -6.92 -8.26
C ASN A 540 4.62 -8.20 -8.95
N LYS A 541 3.91 -9.09 -8.24
CA LYS A 541 3.24 -10.24 -8.88
C LYS A 541 2.18 -9.83 -9.90
N LYS A 542 1.45 -8.72 -9.68
CA LYS A 542 0.57 -8.14 -10.71
C LYS A 542 1.37 -7.70 -11.93
N MET A 543 2.46 -6.97 -11.73
CA MET A 543 3.34 -6.48 -12.80
C MET A 543 4.04 -7.61 -13.60
N HIS A 544 4.28 -8.77 -12.98
CA HIS A 544 4.78 -9.96 -13.68
C HIS A 544 3.76 -10.58 -14.65
N GLY A 545 2.46 -10.28 -14.54
CA GLY A 545 1.43 -10.74 -15.48
C GLY A 545 1.74 -10.29 -16.91
N PRO A 546 1.72 -8.97 -17.19
CA PRO A 546 2.07 -8.43 -18.50
C PRO A 546 3.45 -8.89 -19.03
N LEU A 547 4.46 -9.03 -18.17
CA LEU A 547 5.79 -9.55 -18.57
C LEU A 547 5.76 -11.03 -18.96
N LYS A 548 4.90 -11.83 -18.31
CA LYS A 548 4.70 -13.25 -18.63
C LYS A 548 3.89 -13.39 -19.92
N ASP A 549 2.85 -12.58 -20.11
CA ASP A 549 2.04 -12.58 -21.32
C ASP A 549 2.89 -12.11 -22.51
N ALA A 550 3.71 -11.07 -22.34
CA ALA A 550 4.74 -10.69 -23.31
C ALA A 550 5.74 -11.83 -23.60
N TYR A 551 6.22 -12.55 -22.59
CA TYR A 551 7.07 -13.73 -22.82
C TYR A 551 6.37 -14.79 -23.69
N GLN A 552 5.10 -15.07 -23.41
CA GLN A 552 4.33 -16.13 -24.07
C GLN A 552 3.91 -15.77 -25.50
N ASP A 553 3.46 -14.53 -25.71
CA ASP A 553 2.76 -14.13 -26.93
C ASP A 553 3.61 -13.22 -27.84
N ARG A 554 4.68 -12.60 -27.32
CA ARG A 554 5.56 -11.67 -28.08
C ARG A 554 6.96 -12.18 -28.33
N THR A 555 7.39 -13.31 -27.74
CA THR A 555 8.74 -13.83 -27.93
C THR A 555 8.79 -15.16 -28.65
N ASN A 556 9.82 -15.36 -29.46
CA ASN A 556 10.14 -16.66 -30.05
C ASN A 556 10.76 -17.68 -29.05
N SER A 557 10.67 -17.40 -27.73
CA SER A 557 11.30 -18.16 -26.63
C SER A 557 12.82 -18.36 -26.75
N LYS A 558 13.53 -17.57 -27.59
CA LYS A 558 14.99 -17.60 -27.77
C LYS A 558 15.54 -16.19 -27.62
N ASN A 559 16.58 -15.99 -26.82
CA ASN A 559 17.13 -14.63 -26.54
C ASN A 559 16.02 -13.63 -26.13
N PHE A 560 15.06 -14.12 -25.33
CA PHE A 560 13.80 -13.43 -25.01
C PHE A 560 13.97 -12.17 -24.15
N ALA A 561 15.10 -12.03 -23.43
CA ALA A 561 15.37 -10.87 -22.60
C ALA A 561 15.30 -9.57 -23.42
N GLU A 562 16.04 -9.47 -24.53
CA GLU A 562 16.05 -8.28 -25.38
C GLU A 562 14.65 -7.96 -25.96
N GLN A 563 13.88 -8.99 -26.31
CA GLN A 563 12.50 -8.85 -26.83
C GLN A 563 11.55 -8.27 -25.77
N ILE A 564 11.61 -8.76 -24.53
CA ILE A 564 10.74 -8.30 -23.43
C ILE A 564 11.16 -6.93 -22.92
N LEU A 565 12.46 -6.65 -22.85
CA LEU A 565 12.99 -5.34 -22.47
C LEU A 565 12.59 -4.27 -23.49
N ARG A 566 12.64 -4.58 -24.80
CA ARG A 566 12.13 -3.70 -25.85
C ARG A 566 10.63 -3.47 -25.71
N TYR A 567 9.83 -4.54 -25.57
CA TYR A 567 8.39 -4.42 -25.33
C TYR A 567 8.04 -3.53 -24.12
N ASN A 568 8.76 -3.68 -23.01
CA ASN A 568 8.55 -2.88 -21.81
C ASN A 568 8.93 -1.40 -22.00
N HIS A 569 9.99 -1.14 -22.78
CA HIS A 569 10.42 0.21 -23.16
C HIS A 569 9.40 0.88 -24.09
N ASP A 570 8.95 0.18 -25.12
CA ASP A 570 7.95 0.67 -26.08
C ASP A 570 6.61 0.98 -25.38
N SER A 571 6.15 0.11 -24.47
CA SER A 571 4.98 0.38 -23.61
C SER A 571 5.13 1.62 -22.73
N LEU A 572 6.34 1.92 -22.23
CA LEU A 572 6.61 3.13 -21.46
C LEU A 572 6.57 4.39 -22.34
N ILE A 573 7.01 4.30 -23.60
CA ILE A 573 6.93 5.41 -24.55
C ILE A 573 5.48 5.67 -24.96
N VAL A 574 4.68 4.63 -25.22
CA VAL A 574 3.22 4.74 -25.41
C VAL A 574 2.62 5.54 -24.27
N GLU A 575 2.86 5.10 -23.04
CA GLU A 575 2.30 5.70 -21.84
C GLU A 575 2.73 7.18 -21.67
N TYR A 576 3.99 7.51 -21.95
CA TYR A 576 4.48 8.89 -21.95
C TYR A 576 3.84 9.77 -23.02
N ILE A 577 3.65 9.25 -24.24
CA ILE A 577 3.02 9.98 -25.34
C ILE A 577 1.55 10.20 -25.03
N CYS A 578 0.81 9.17 -24.59
CA CYS A 578 -0.60 9.26 -24.23
C CYS A 578 -0.85 10.18 -23.03
N ASN A 579 0.00 10.14 -22.00
CA ASN A 579 -0.08 11.08 -20.89
C ASN A 579 0.24 12.53 -21.30
N LYS A 580 1.04 12.75 -22.36
CA LYS A 580 1.25 14.08 -22.97
C LYS A 580 0.22 14.48 -24.01
N GLN A 581 -0.71 13.60 -24.40
CA GLN A 581 -1.84 14.00 -25.21
C GLN A 581 -2.77 14.91 -24.41
N VAL A 582 -3.25 15.96 -25.08
CA VAL A 582 -4.26 16.85 -24.54
C VAL A 582 -5.47 16.02 -24.16
N ALA A 583 -5.91 16.10 -22.90
CA ALA A 583 -7.19 15.58 -22.46
C ALA A 583 -8.27 16.10 -23.42
N MET A 584 -8.76 15.20 -24.30
CA MET A 584 -9.38 15.60 -25.56
C MET A 584 -10.60 16.46 -25.26
N SER A 585 -10.54 17.76 -25.60
CA SER A 585 -11.66 18.65 -25.30
C SER A 585 -12.92 18.05 -25.94
N PHE A 586 -14.04 18.02 -25.23
CA PHE A 586 -15.26 17.39 -25.75
C PHE A 586 -15.68 17.96 -27.13
N THR A 587 -15.29 19.21 -27.46
CA THR A 587 -15.39 19.80 -28.82
C THR A 587 -14.68 19.02 -29.91
N HIS A 588 -13.50 18.46 -29.63
CA HIS A 588 -12.74 17.65 -30.59
C HIS A 588 -13.42 16.28 -30.82
N ILE A 589 -13.97 15.68 -29.77
CA ILE A 589 -14.77 14.43 -29.87
C ILE A 589 -16.03 14.68 -30.71
N GLU A 590 -16.72 15.79 -30.50
CA GLU A 590 -17.88 16.21 -31.31
C GLU A 590 -17.50 16.49 -32.78
N ALA A 591 -16.36 17.13 -33.03
CA ALA A 591 -15.88 17.45 -34.38
C ALA A 591 -15.39 16.21 -35.15
N GLY A 592 -14.69 15.28 -34.49
CA GLY A 592 -14.21 14.02 -35.07
C GLY A 592 -15.31 13.00 -35.32
N SER A 593 -16.46 13.13 -34.65
CA SER A 593 -17.59 12.20 -34.74
C SER A 593 -18.73 12.67 -35.67
N GLN A 594 -18.45 13.60 -36.60
CA GLN A 594 -19.46 14.12 -37.54
C GLN A 594 -20.11 12.98 -38.35
N GLY A 595 -21.42 12.81 -38.16
CA GLY A 595 -22.23 11.77 -38.80
C GLY A 595 -22.67 10.63 -37.89
N ASN A 596 -22.19 10.54 -36.64
CA ASN A 596 -22.67 9.56 -35.67
C ASN A 596 -23.69 10.17 -34.67
N PRO A 597 -24.98 9.78 -34.71
CA PRO A 597 -26.02 10.35 -33.83
C PRO A 597 -25.76 10.18 -32.32
N ALA A 598 -24.94 9.21 -31.91
CA ALA A 598 -24.59 9.00 -30.51
C ALA A 598 -23.82 10.21 -29.94
N PHE A 599 -22.89 10.78 -30.72
CA PHE A 599 -21.99 11.85 -30.31
C PHE A 599 -22.49 13.26 -30.65
N GLU A 600 -23.62 13.38 -31.35
CA GLU A 600 -24.24 14.68 -31.59
C GLU A 600 -24.64 15.33 -30.25
N ARG A 601 -24.16 16.55 -29.99
CA ARG A 601 -24.28 17.25 -28.70
C ARG A 601 -23.71 16.45 -27.52
N PHE A 602 -22.64 15.68 -27.72
CA PHE A 602 -21.95 14.94 -26.66
C PHE A 602 -21.59 15.82 -25.46
N ARG A 603 -21.18 17.08 -25.66
CA ARG A 603 -20.97 18.03 -24.55
C ARG A 603 -22.22 18.25 -23.73
N ILE A 604 -23.37 18.43 -24.37
CA ILE A 604 -24.63 18.68 -23.66
C ILE A 604 -25.07 17.40 -22.97
N LYS A 605 -25.06 16.24 -23.64
CA LYS A 605 -25.38 14.94 -23.03
C LYS A 605 -24.47 14.59 -21.84
N LEU A 606 -23.17 14.83 -21.96
CA LEU A 606 -22.19 14.56 -20.90
C LEU A 606 -22.25 15.61 -19.80
N ASN A 607 -22.46 16.89 -20.11
CA ASN A 607 -22.65 17.92 -19.08
C ASN A 607 -24.00 17.75 -18.38
N ASP A 608 -25.06 17.33 -19.07
CA ASP A 608 -26.35 16.95 -18.45
C ASP A 608 -26.18 15.69 -17.59
N PHE A 609 -25.40 14.69 -18.03
CA PHE A 609 -25.05 13.52 -17.20
C PHE A 609 -24.22 13.92 -15.98
N LEU A 610 -23.17 14.73 -16.15
CA LEU A 610 -22.30 15.21 -15.08
C LEU A 610 -22.99 16.22 -14.16
N ASN A 611 -23.99 16.96 -14.63
CA ASN A 611 -24.82 17.81 -13.78
C ASN A 611 -25.86 16.95 -13.03
N CYS A 612 -26.49 15.97 -13.69
CA CYS A 612 -27.30 14.96 -13.02
C CYS A 612 -26.49 14.10 -12.02
N ALA A 613 -25.18 13.90 -12.23
CA ALA A 613 -24.31 13.12 -11.35
C ALA A 613 -23.60 13.97 -10.27
N PHE A 614 -23.28 15.24 -10.55
CA PHE A 614 -22.36 16.07 -9.75
C PHE A 614 -22.63 17.60 -9.78
N ALA A 615 -23.77 18.11 -10.29
CA ALA A 615 -24.07 19.55 -10.13
C ALA A 615 -24.47 19.91 -8.70
N ALA A 616 -23.47 20.35 -7.93
CA ALA A 616 -23.40 21.68 -7.32
C ALA A 616 -22.54 21.63 -6.04
N ASN A 617 -21.55 22.52 -5.95
CA ASN A 617 -20.81 22.72 -4.69
C ASN A 617 -21.68 23.50 -3.68
N SER A 618 -22.60 22.80 -3.04
CA SER A 618 -23.25 23.08 -1.74
C SER A 618 -24.39 22.07 -1.54
N ILE A 619 -24.06 20.80 -1.26
CA ILE A 619 -25.05 19.75 -0.99
C ILE A 619 -24.82 19.21 0.42
N PRO A 620 -25.59 19.65 1.43
CA PRO A 620 -26.19 18.73 2.37
C PRO A 620 -27.30 17.90 1.67
N ASP A 621 -27.48 16.66 2.12
CA ASP A 621 -28.45 15.64 1.71
C ASP A 621 -28.26 14.85 0.39
N ASP A 622 -28.27 13.52 0.58
CA ASP A 622 -29.03 12.52 -0.19
C ASP A 622 -28.71 12.22 -1.65
N ARG A 623 -27.63 11.44 -1.84
CA ARG A 623 -27.63 10.35 -2.83
C ARG A 623 -27.12 9.05 -2.20
N PHE A 624 -27.78 7.94 -2.55
CA PHE A 624 -27.59 6.63 -1.94
C PHE A 624 -26.18 6.05 -2.13
N ASN A 625 -25.33 6.34 -1.17
CA ASN A 625 -24.03 5.76 -0.85
C ASN A 625 -23.77 6.19 0.60
N SER A 626 -23.63 5.28 1.56
CA SER A 626 -23.26 5.69 2.92
C SER A 626 -21.78 6.08 2.92
N LEU A 627 -21.55 7.38 2.74
CA LEU A 627 -20.25 8.02 2.89
C LEU A 627 -19.85 7.96 4.37
N ARG A 628 -18.72 7.32 4.65
CA ARG A 628 -18.22 7.13 6.02
C ARG A 628 -16.73 7.40 6.09
N ILE A 629 -16.30 7.99 7.20
CA ILE A 629 -14.88 8.07 7.55
C ILE A 629 -14.39 6.66 7.87
N SER A 630 -13.41 6.14 7.12
CA SER A 630 -12.81 4.84 7.43
C SER A 630 -11.97 4.94 8.71
N LEU A 631 -11.94 3.91 9.55
CA LEU A 631 -11.08 3.87 10.72
C LEU A 631 -9.63 3.51 10.37
N VAL A 632 -9.39 3.02 9.14
CA VAL A 632 -8.07 2.54 8.68
C VAL A 632 -7.19 3.68 8.18
N ASP A 633 -7.76 4.63 7.44
CA ASP A 633 -7.04 5.75 6.80
C ASP A 633 -7.65 7.13 7.08
N TRP A 634 -8.81 7.15 7.75
CA TRP A 634 -9.62 8.34 8.05
C TRP A 634 -10.23 9.03 6.83
N GLN A 635 -10.06 8.51 5.62
CA GLN A 635 -10.65 9.11 4.42
C GLN A 635 -12.14 8.81 4.31
N VAL A 636 -12.84 9.65 3.55
CA VAL A 636 -14.25 9.42 3.21
C VAL A 636 -14.35 8.26 2.21
N SER A 637 -14.76 7.11 2.72
CA SER A 637 -15.00 5.88 1.96
C SER A 637 -16.49 5.73 1.61
N THR A 638 -16.78 5.07 0.50
CA THR A 638 -18.15 4.77 0.05
C THR A 638 -18.48 3.31 0.28
N ASP A 639 -19.53 3.03 1.05
CA ASP A 639 -19.99 1.67 1.28
C ASP A 639 -21.12 1.24 0.34
N TYR A 640 -20.81 0.31 -0.57
CA TYR A 640 -21.77 -0.26 -1.53
C TYR A 640 -22.52 -1.45 -0.93
N LEU A 641 -23.71 -1.19 -0.36
CA LEU A 641 -24.62 -2.18 0.21
C LEU A 641 -25.47 -2.86 -0.88
N ARG A 642 -25.54 -4.19 -0.86
CA ARG A 642 -26.34 -4.98 -1.81
C ARG A 642 -27.76 -5.19 -1.31
N TYR A 643 -28.71 -4.72 -2.12
CA TYR A 643 -30.14 -4.95 -1.97
C TYR A 643 -30.70 -5.54 -3.27
N THR A 644 -30.71 -6.87 -3.38
CA THR A 644 -31.11 -7.56 -4.61
C THR A 644 -32.17 -8.62 -4.32
N PRO A 645 -33.46 -8.38 -4.61
CA PRO A 645 -34.54 -9.35 -4.39
C PRO A 645 -34.36 -10.68 -5.15
N MET A 646 -33.51 -10.73 -6.18
CA MET A 646 -33.23 -11.93 -6.96
C MET A 646 -31.78 -11.93 -7.48
N PHE A 647 -30.87 -12.55 -6.73
CA PHE A 647 -29.46 -12.76 -7.05
C PHE A 647 -29.20 -14.27 -7.15
N HIS A 648 -28.80 -14.77 -8.33
CA HIS A 648 -28.68 -16.20 -8.62
C HIS A 648 -29.90 -17.05 -8.20
N GLY A 649 -31.12 -16.49 -8.30
CA GLY A 649 -32.37 -17.17 -7.94
C GLY A 649 -32.78 -17.09 -6.46
N SER A 650 -32.04 -16.37 -5.61
CA SER A 650 -32.39 -16.14 -4.20
C SER A 650 -32.29 -14.65 -3.81
N PRO A 651 -33.09 -14.16 -2.84
CA PRO A 651 -32.97 -12.78 -2.37
C PRO A 651 -31.69 -12.57 -1.54
N HIS A 652 -30.86 -11.60 -1.94
CA HIS A 652 -29.65 -11.20 -1.21
C HIS A 652 -29.84 -9.82 -0.57
N TYR A 653 -29.70 -9.77 0.75
CA TYR A 653 -29.73 -8.54 1.53
C TYR A 653 -28.55 -8.55 2.49
N ASP A 654 -27.72 -7.51 2.42
CA ASP A 654 -26.56 -7.37 3.30
C ASP A 654 -26.99 -7.08 4.74
N CYS A 655 -26.06 -7.30 5.67
CA CYS A 655 -26.20 -6.87 7.05
C CYS A 655 -25.39 -5.59 7.27
N ILE A 656 -25.76 -4.82 8.29
CA ILE A 656 -25.27 -3.48 8.56
C ILE A 656 -25.07 -3.25 10.06
N ILE A 657 -24.17 -2.33 10.37
CA ILE A 657 -23.96 -1.70 11.67
C ILE A 657 -24.73 -0.38 11.67
N LEU A 658 -25.53 -0.14 12.70
CA LEU A 658 -26.33 1.08 12.90
C LEU A 658 -25.90 1.80 14.17
N GLN A 659 -25.71 3.11 14.09
CA GLN A 659 -25.61 3.99 15.25
C GLN A 659 -27.01 4.42 15.69
N THR A 660 -27.35 4.20 16.96
CA THR A 660 -28.60 4.69 17.57
C THR A 660 -28.31 5.54 18.80
N ASP A 661 -29.32 6.26 19.28
CA ASP A 661 -29.28 7.02 20.56
C ASP A 661 -28.94 6.11 21.76
N THR A 662 -29.22 4.81 21.65
CA THR A 662 -28.96 3.80 22.68
C THR A 662 -27.64 3.04 22.49
N GLY A 663 -26.82 3.45 21.50
CA GLY A 663 -25.57 2.80 21.12
C GLY A 663 -25.65 2.05 19.79
N ILE A 664 -24.63 1.25 19.50
CA ILE A 664 -24.49 0.53 18.23
C ILE A 664 -25.31 -0.78 18.23
N ILE A 665 -26.02 -1.05 17.13
CA ILE A 665 -26.74 -2.31 16.90
C ILE A 665 -26.39 -2.91 15.53
N PHE A 666 -26.59 -4.23 15.40
CA PHE A 666 -26.45 -4.95 14.13
C PHE A 666 -27.83 -5.22 13.53
N GLY A 667 -27.96 -5.17 12.21
CA GLY A 667 -29.24 -5.36 11.52
C GLY A 667 -29.09 -6.02 10.15
N LYS A 668 -30.11 -6.74 9.68
CA LYS A 668 -30.22 -7.19 8.29
C LYS A 668 -31.12 -6.24 7.52
N LEU A 669 -30.65 -5.78 6.36
CA LEU A 669 -31.40 -4.88 5.49
C LEU A 669 -32.68 -5.58 4.98
N VAL A 670 -33.81 -4.86 4.93
CA VAL A 670 -35.10 -5.40 4.45
C VAL A 670 -35.69 -4.57 3.31
N LEU A 671 -35.53 -3.25 3.35
CA LEU A 671 -35.93 -2.33 2.29
C LEU A 671 -35.17 -1.01 2.43
N ILE A 672 -34.88 -0.35 1.31
CA ILE A 672 -34.38 1.02 1.22
C ILE A 672 -35.34 1.81 0.32
N PHE A 673 -35.74 3.01 0.72
CA PHE A 673 -36.59 3.91 -0.07
C PHE A 673 -36.42 5.38 0.37
N THR A 674 -36.85 6.32 -0.47
CA THR A 674 -37.02 7.73 -0.07
C THR A 674 -38.47 7.98 0.34
N CYS A 675 -38.66 8.78 1.39
CA CYS A 675 -39.97 9.27 1.83
C CYS A 675 -39.96 10.79 1.84
N THR A 676 -40.95 11.43 1.22
CA THR A 676 -41.07 12.89 1.20
C THR A 676 -41.96 13.36 2.34
N VAL A 677 -41.46 14.27 3.19
CA VAL A 677 -42.22 14.88 4.29
C VAL A 677 -42.12 16.39 4.14
N GLY A 678 -43.23 17.03 3.73
CA GLY A 678 -43.19 18.40 3.23
C GLY A 678 -42.48 18.47 1.87
N ASP A 679 -41.55 19.39 1.71
CA ASP A 679 -40.71 19.53 0.50
C ASP A 679 -39.34 18.83 0.63
N VAL A 680 -39.07 18.14 1.75
CA VAL A 680 -37.80 17.46 2.04
C VAL A 680 -37.95 15.96 1.80
N GLN A 681 -36.98 15.35 1.11
CA GLN A 681 -36.87 13.89 0.99
C GLN A 681 -36.00 13.35 2.12
N TYR A 682 -36.37 12.18 2.66
CA TYR A 682 -35.62 11.48 3.70
C TYR A 682 -35.37 10.04 3.24
N PRO A 683 -34.11 9.55 3.21
CA PRO A 683 -33.79 8.17 2.91
C PRO A 683 -34.04 7.31 4.15
N VAL A 684 -35.03 6.43 4.05
CA VAL A 684 -35.44 5.55 5.14
C VAL A 684 -35.10 4.11 4.77
N THR A 685 -34.56 3.38 5.74
CA THR A 685 -34.31 1.96 5.63
C THR A 685 -35.14 1.18 6.63
N LEU A 686 -35.75 0.09 6.20
CA LEU A 686 -36.37 -0.91 7.08
C LEU A 686 -35.31 -1.96 7.39
N VAL A 687 -35.00 -2.13 8.67
CA VAL A 687 -33.94 -3.01 9.14
C VAL A 687 -34.49 -4.01 10.14
N ARG A 688 -34.06 -5.27 10.04
CA ARG A 688 -34.37 -6.32 11.01
C ARG A 688 -33.20 -6.44 12.01
N PRO A 689 -33.32 -5.91 13.23
CA PRO A 689 -32.25 -5.94 14.23
C PRO A 689 -31.86 -7.35 14.69
N TYR A 690 -30.62 -7.45 15.15
CA TYR A 690 -30.08 -8.59 15.90
C TYR A 690 -29.97 -8.25 17.40
N ASP A 691 -29.84 -9.27 18.23
CA ASP A 691 -29.58 -9.19 19.67
C ASP A 691 -28.08 -8.92 19.97
N ARG A 692 -27.78 -8.57 21.22
CA ARG A 692 -26.43 -8.23 21.70
C ARG A 692 -25.41 -9.37 21.48
N LEU A 693 -24.17 -8.97 21.21
CA LEU A 693 -22.98 -9.82 21.07
C LEU A 693 -22.76 -10.77 22.27
N VAL A 694 -22.40 -12.02 21.98
CA VAL A 694 -22.01 -13.03 22.99
C VAL A 694 -20.77 -13.84 22.56
N GLY A 695 -19.77 -13.87 23.44
CA GLY A 695 -18.61 -14.77 23.37
C GLY A 695 -17.51 -14.37 22.37
N ILE A 696 -16.41 -15.14 22.39
CA ILE A 696 -15.18 -14.91 21.60
C ILE A 696 -15.46 -14.88 20.08
N PHE A 697 -16.45 -15.65 19.64
CA PHE A 697 -16.85 -15.81 18.25
C PHE A 697 -17.98 -14.85 17.81
N LEU A 698 -18.27 -13.77 18.56
CA LEU A 698 -19.23 -12.72 18.20
C LEU A 698 -20.61 -13.25 17.75
N HIS A 699 -21.21 -14.12 18.56
CA HIS A 699 -22.54 -14.63 18.25
C HIS A 699 -23.60 -13.52 18.48
N VAL A 700 -24.54 -13.43 17.54
CA VAL A 700 -25.77 -12.62 17.66
C VAL A 700 -26.98 -13.48 17.30
N LYS A 701 -28.15 -13.14 17.85
CA LYS A 701 -29.41 -13.80 17.52
C LYS A 701 -30.28 -12.87 16.68
N ARG A 702 -30.91 -13.39 15.63
CA ARG A 702 -31.76 -12.58 14.74
C ARG A 702 -33.15 -12.40 15.37
N LYS A 703 -33.57 -11.17 15.68
CA LYS A 703 -34.91 -10.92 16.25
C LYS A 703 -36.03 -11.31 15.26
N PRO A 704 -37.29 -11.55 15.69
CA PRO A 704 -38.39 -11.92 14.80
C PRO A 704 -38.62 -10.90 13.67
N ARG A 705 -39.18 -11.31 12.52
CA ARG A 705 -39.42 -10.38 11.40
C ARG A 705 -40.41 -9.24 11.75
N ALA A 706 -41.26 -9.46 12.74
CA ALA A 706 -42.19 -8.46 13.27
C ALA A 706 -41.51 -7.33 14.08
N SER A 707 -40.24 -7.49 14.50
CA SER A 707 -39.46 -6.43 15.14
C SER A 707 -38.57 -5.67 14.14
N ALA A 708 -38.96 -5.62 12.87
CA ALA A 708 -38.27 -4.78 11.89
C ALA A 708 -38.67 -3.31 12.13
N GLU A 709 -37.67 -2.44 12.22
CA GLU A 709 -37.81 -1.05 12.61
C GLU A 709 -37.23 -0.13 11.52
N PHE A 710 -37.72 1.10 11.44
CA PHE A 710 -37.25 2.08 10.47
C PHE A 710 -36.11 2.90 11.05
N PHE A 711 -35.04 3.06 10.27
CA PHE A 711 -33.89 3.90 10.61
C PHE A 711 -33.62 4.89 9.48
N SER A 712 -32.98 6.02 9.81
CA SER A 712 -32.37 6.87 8.81
C SER A 712 -31.24 6.11 8.13
N VAL A 713 -31.07 6.27 6.83
CA VAL A 713 -29.92 5.71 6.10
C VAL A 713 -28.60 6.34 6.58
N HIS A 714 -28.65 7.58 7.07
CA HIS A 714 -27.54 8.25 7.74
C HIS A 714 -27.13 7.61 9.08
N SER A 715 -27.96 6.75 9.66
CA SER A 715 -27.61 5.96 10.85
C SER A 715 -26.75 4.73 10.53
N ILE A 716 -26.57 4.38 9.24
CA ILE A 716 -25.75 3.24 8.83
C ILE A 716 -24.27 3.62 8.95
N VAL A 717 -23.56 2.91 9.83
CA VAL A 717 -22.11 3.07 10.01
C VAL A 717 -21.38 2.36 8.86
N GLN A 718 -21.66 1.08 8.64
CA GLN A 718 -21.12 0.29 7.52
C GLN A 718 -21.90 -1.01 7.30
N GLY A 719 -21.68 -1.67 6.17
CA GLY A 719 -22.05 -3.06 5.94
C GLY A 719 -21.19 -4.02 6.76
N CYS A 720 -21.77 -5.12 7.23
CA CYS A 720 -21.07 -6.16 7.96
C CYS A 720 -21.45 -7.56 7.47
N MET A 721 -20.47 -8.47 7.42
CA MET A 721 -20.72 -9.86 7.05
C MET A 721 -21.24 -10.64 8.27
N ILE A 722 -22.43 -11.21 8.13
CA ILE A 722 -23.07 -12.05 9.16
C ILE A 722 -23.46 -13.40 8.54
N VAL A 723 -22.97 -14.49 9.13
CA VAL A 723 -23.17 -15.87 8.65
C VAL A 723 -24.07 -16.64 9.62
N GLU A 724 -24.92 -17.54 9.14
CA GLU A 724 -25.79 -18.38 9.98
C GLU A 724 -24.98 -19.54 10.59
N ASP A 725 -25.12 -19.79 11.89
CA ASP A 725 -24.51 -20.96 12.53
C ASP A 725 -25.33 -22.20 12.16
N VAL A 726 -24.80 -22.97 11.21
CA VAL A 726 -25.41 -24.21 10.69
C VAL A 726 -25.75 -25.22 11.80
N SER A 727 -25.05 -25.18 12.94
CA SER A 727 -25.29 -26.06 14.09
C SER A 727 -26.39 -25.57 15.05
N ARG A 728 -26.70 -24.26 15.03
CA ARG A 728 -27.63 -23.62 15.99
C ARG A 728 -28.58 -22.67 15.25
N PRO A 729 -29.76 -23.18 14.82
CA PRO A 729 -30.78 -22.36 14.18
C PRO A 729 -31.08 -21.05 14.94
N ASP A 730 -31.24 -19.97 14.18
CA ASP A 730 -31.38 -18.58 14.64
C ASP A 730 -30.17 -17.93 15.36
N LYS A 731 -29.04 -18.62 15.54
CA LYS A 731 -27.76 -17.98 15.87
C LYS A 731 -26.97 -17.61 14.61
N PHE A 732 -26.25 -16.51 14.69
CA PHE A 732 -25.46 -15.94 13.62
C PHE A 732 -24.11 -15.47 14.17
N LEU A 733 -23.10 -15.46 13.30
CA LEU A 733 -21.72 -15.10 13.59
C LEU A 733 -21.36 -13.83 12.82
N ILE A 734 -20.88 -12.79 13.50
CA ILE A 734 -20.31 -11.61 12.84
C ILE A 734 -18.87 -11.93 12.43
N VAL A 735 -18.56 -11.75 11.14
CA VAL A 735 -17.21 -11.93 10.61
C VAL A 735 -16.50 -10.59 10.64
N ASP A 736 -15.79 -10.32 11.72
CA ASP A 736 -15.09 -9.05 11.98
C ASP A 736 -13.70 -8.96 11.32
N THR A 737 -13.18 -10.05 10.76
CA THR A 737 -11.84 -10.11 10.15
C THR A 737 -11.87 -10.24 8.62
N ILE A 738 -12.95 -9.75 7.98
CA ILE A 738 -13.10 -9.73 6.51
C ILE A 738 -12.19 -8.68 5.87
N ASP A 739 -12.16 -7.49 6.46
CA ASP A 739 -11.35 -6.34 6.10
C ASP A 739 -10.91 -5.61 7.38
N THR A 740 -9.93 -4.72 7.22
CA THR A 740 -9.26 -3.99 8.29
C THR A 740 -10.14 -2.97 9.00
N ASP A 741 -11.15 -2.44 8.32
CA ASP A 741 -12.00 -1.39 8.85
C ASP A 741 -13.09 -1.98 9.75
N MET A 742 -13.79 -3.01 9.25
CA MET A 742 -14.70 -3.83 10.06
C MET A 742 -13.98 -4.37 11.30
N PHE A 743 -12.70 -4.75 11.17
CA PHE A 743 -11.89 -5.20 12.30
C PHE A 743 -11.69 -4.11 13.36
N LEU A 744 -11.22 -2.92 12.96
CA LEU A 744 -11.03 -1.80 13.90
C LEU A 744 -12.35 -1.35 14.53
N GLN A 745 -13.41 -1.23 13.73
CA GLN A 745 -14.74 -0.86 14.21
C GLN A 745 -15.25 -1.83 15.29
N MET A 746 -14.97 -3.12 15.13
CA MET A 746 -15.32 -4.13 16.11
C MET A 746 -14.43 -4.13 17.35
N GLN A 747 -13.17 -3.69 17.28
CA GLN A 747 -12.37 -3.44 18.50
C GLN A 747 -12.94 -2.25 19.29
N ASP A 748 -13.30 -1.16 18.60
CA ASP A 748 -13.91 0.00 19.25
C ASP A 748 -15.24 -0.37 19.91
N ILE A 749 -16.12 -1.12 19.22
CA ILE A 749 -17.39 -1.63 19.77
C ILE A 749 -17.16 -2.57 20.98
N ARG A 750 -16.08 -3.35 21.00
CA ARG A 750 -15.72 -4.23 22.14
C ARG A 750 -15.14 -3.46 23.33
N SER A 751 -14.67 -2.23 23.12
CA SER A 751 -14.06 -1.38 24.16
C SER A 751 -15.05 -0.49 24.92
N GLN A 752 -16.29 -0.40 24.40
CA GLN A 752 -17.43 0.35 24.97
C GLN A 752 -18.32 -0.54 25.84
#